data_AF-A0A0V0S6B7-F1
#
_entry.id   AF-A0A0V0S6B7-F1
#
_cell.length_a   1.000
_cell.length_b   1.000
_cell.length_c   1.000
_cell.angle_alpha   90.00
_cell.angle_beta   90.00
_cell.angle_gamma   90.00
#
_symmetry.space_group_name_H-M   'P 1'
#
loop_
_entity.id
_entity.type
_entity.pdbx_description
1 polymer ?
#
loop_
_entity_poly.entity_id
_entity_poly.type
_entity_poly.pdbx_seq_one_letter_code
_entity_poly.pdbx_strand_id
1 'polypeptide(L)'
;MVQLLKLRVLQFVMKAMFMFLVLLICNNILASAGGCSYNESWFENMPVDHFSFENSDTFRLRYLINTENWNSDGGPIFFYCGNEGSVEGFAENTGFMWENAKDFGAMVVFAEHRYYGKSLPFGNESSSNLGKLNSEQAMADYAVLINWLKTNITGAKNSAVIAFGGSYGGMLAAWMRTKYPHLVDGAIAASAPVAQFSGMTVCSSFSDITTEVYRNASPSCALSIKRSWPIIPEGRLDLAKMFRLCNETQFTSKKNVTQLVNWLTDIYGTLAMVNYPYATEFLKPVPAWPVKASDEDSVACQFLNDTEVGETELLHRIYSTISIYTNFTGKKPCNLLENDYGDSVDGKLWDYQACTEMVMPMCNTKDSMFEQSDWNLTEFSDECFEKFKVRPRPDWAIINYGGRKLESATNVVFSNGWLDPWRGGGIVNSHFRGVAALIVEDGAHHYDLRGSNSADTASVQTVRLLELGFIRKWIKNSSLRQNRPFYYTKGNAEQQGKHHQEDSTVERSIGNVDLLGLQNEIKSARRLKRKIHHTVRLRHINTLKAQLDAEYEVMKCLASPYLSKEEEEAWHLEYGTTDQQRANSSKQWIARHLRDPYVVRCRSENYRCRSAFKLLEIDDRFQILKPGMLVLDLGSSPGSWSQVLSRRVNSVKLGSKPFGKVFAVDRQPMEPLDGVTWLGPLDLSVGDSVNVLLQRRRSLTDGGEPLDAVVSDMAPNATGCASVDHERIVQLGFLSLSIAIRCLKLADRSFFLCKLWQGVEQWHFADEIKRHFGNFKIVKPTASRKESAELYFLARQFKG
;
A
#
# COMPACT_ATOMS: atom_id res chain seq x y z
N MET A 1 53.59 -45.59 29.10
CA MET A 1 52.23 -45.02 29.32
C MET A 1 52.18 -43.49 29.21
N VAL A 2 52.90 -42.72 30.04
CA VAL A 2 52.74 -41.24 30.13
C VAL A 2 52.90 -40.49 28.80
N GLN A 3 53.85 -40.88 27.92
CA GLN A 3 53.99 -40.27 26.59
C GLN A 3 52.78 -40.51 25.67
N LEU A 4 52.17 -41.70 25.71
CA LEU A 4 50.95 -42.00 24.93
C LEU A 4 49.76 -41.16 25.41
N LEU A 5 49.69 -40.89 26.73
CA LEU A 5 48.67 -40.03 27.31
C LEU A 5 48.86 -38.57 26.85
N LYS A 6 50.10 -38.06 26.87
CA LYS A 6 50.44 -36.72 26.35
C LYS A 6 50.09 -36.57 24.87
N LEU A 7 50.37 -37.57 24.02
CA LEU A 7 50.00 -37.53 22.60
C LEU A 7 48.47 -37.47 22.39
N ARG A 8 47.71 -38.27 23.16
CA ARG A 8 46.24 -38.28 23.09
C ARG A 8 45.63 -36.97 23.58
N VAL A 9 46.16 -36.38 24.65
CA VAL A 9 45.74 -35.06 25.13
C VAL A 9 46.05 -33.97 24.10
N LEU A 10 47.24 -33.98 23.48
CA LEU A 10 47.60 -33.01 22.45
C LEU A 10 46.69 -33.14 21.21
N GLN A 11 46.39 -34.36 20.76
CA GLN A 11 45.40 -34.60 19.69
C GLN A 11 44.00 -34.14 20.07
N PHE A 12 43.59 -34.28 21.33
CA PHE A 12 42.28 -33.83 21.81
C PHE A 12 42.20 -32.29 21.83
N VAL A 13 43.25 -31.61 22.33
CA VAL A 13 43.34 -30.14 22.33
C VAL A 13 43.39 -29.59 20.90
N MET A 14 44.17 -30.20 20.00
CA MET A 14 44.18 -29.79 18.58
C MET A 14 42.83 -29.99 17.89
N LYS A 15 42.12 -31.09 18.17
CA LYS A 15 40.76 -31.31 17.67
C LYS A 15 39.76 -30.30 18.25
N ALA A 16 39.87 -29.97 19.54
CA ALA A 16 39.03 -28.95 20.18
C ALA A 16 39.29 -27.56 19.60
N MET A 17 40.56 -27.17 19.39
CA MET A 17 40.92 -25.91 18.73
C MET A 17 40.47 -25.86 17.27
N PHE A 18 40.56 -26.97 16.52
CA PHE A 18 40.04 -27.04 15.17
C PHE A 18 38.50 -26.95 15.15
N MET A 19 37.80 -27.62 16.07
CA MET A 19 36.35 -27.47 16.24
C MET A 19 35.96 -26.04 16.64
N PHE A 20 36.74 -25.38 17.50
CA PHE A 20 36.50 -24.00 17.92
C PHE A 20 36.77 -23.01 16.78
N LEU A 21 37.79 -23.25 15.95
CA LEU A 21 38.06 -22.47 14.74
C LEU A 21 36.98 -22.69 13.67
N VAL A 22 36.51 -23.93 13.50
CA VAL A 22 35.36 -24.25 12.63
C VAL A 22 34.07 -23.64 13.19
N LEU A 23 33.86 -23.59 14.51
CA LEU A 23 32.72 -22.89 15.12
C LEU A 23 32.84 -21.37 14.98
N LEU A 24 34.03 -20.78 15.03
CA LEU A 24 34.25 -19.36 14.74
C LEU A 24 34.04 -19.04 13.26
N ILE A 25 34.48 -19.92 12.36
CA ILE A 25 34.27 -19.78 10.91
C ILE A 25 32.78 -20.01 10.58
N CYS A 26 32.12 -20.99 11.20
CA CYS A 26 30.68 -21.21 11.05
C CYS A 26 29.85 -20.08 11.66
N ASN A 27 30.20 -19.52 12.83
CA ASN A 27 29.50 -18.35 13.38
C ASN A 27 29.66 -17.11 12.49
N ASN A 28 30.82 -16.93 11.84
CA ASN A 28 31.00 -15.88 10.82
C ASN A 28 30.36 -16.21 9.45
N ILE A 29 29.87 -17.44 9.24
CA ILE A 29 29.16 -17.87 8.03
C ILE A 29 27.64 -18.04 8.28
N LEU A 30 27.21 -18.05 9.54
CA LEU A 30 25.79 -18.12 9.97
C LEU A 30 25.11 -16.75 10.10
N ALA A 31 25.73 -15.68 9.57
CA ALA A 31 25.05 -14.43 9.21
C ALA A 31 24.54 -14.44 7.75
N SER A 32 24.58 -15.59 7.05
CA SER A 32 24.18 -15.74 5.65
C SER A 32 22.84 -16.48 5.51
N ALA A 33 21.77 -15.96 6.14
CA ALA A 33 20.42 -16.50 6.03
C ALA A 33 19.39 -15.40 5.71
N GLY A 34 19.59 -14.66 4.61
CA GLY A 34 18.59 -13.68 4.16
C GLY A 34 19.09 -12.44 3.40
N GLY A 35 20.14 -12.52 2.57
CA GLY A 35 20.52 -11.46 1.62
C GLY A 35 20.96 -10.09 2.19
N CYS A 36 20.89 -9.92 3.50
CA CYS A 36 21.15 -8.71 4.26
C CYS A 36 22.56 -8.77 4.86
N SER A 37 23.36 -7.72 4.69
CA SER A 37 24.74 -7.61 5.18
C SER A 37 24.94 -6.21 5.75
N TYR A 38 25.34 -6.09 7.02
CA TYR A 38 25.54 -4.81 7.69
C TYR A 38 26.59 -4.92 8.79
N ASN A 39 27.18 -3.78 9.15
CA ASN A 39 27.92 -3.61 10.40
C ASN A 39 27.01 -2.95 11.45
N GLU A 40 27.03 -3.43 12.69
CA GLU A 40 26.48 -2.68 13.82
C GLU A 40 27.39 -1.46 14.10
N SER A 41 26.79 -0.31 14.37
CA SER A 41 27.48 0.95 14.64
C SER A 41 26.68 1.82 15.62
N TRP A 42 27.34 2.85 16.14
CA TRP A 42 26.84 3.62 17.28
C TRP A 42 27.12 5.11 17.10
N PHE A 43 26.10 5.93 17.35
CA PHE A 43 26.25 7.37 17.55
C PHE A 43 26.41 7.63 19.04
N GLU A 44 27.60 8.03 19.46
CA GLU A 44 28.00 7.99 20.88
C GLU A 44 27.33 9.03 21.78
N ASN A 45 26.96 10.19 21.23
CA ASN A 45 26.58 11.38 22.01
C ASN A 45 25.15 11.88 21.68
N MET A 46 24.16 10.99 21.56
CA MET A 46 22.79 11.38 21.21
C MET A 46 22.12 12.07 22.39
N PRO A 47 21.57 13.29 22.26
CA PRO A 47 20.85 13.95 23.36
C PRO A 47 19.71 13.08 23.90
N VAL A 48 19.67 12.91 25.23
CA VAL A 48 18.54 12.28 25.91
C VAL A 48 17.25 13.09 25.71
N ASP A 49 17.38 14.41 25.63
CA ASP A 49 16.27 15.33 25.36
C ASP A 49 16.67 16.39 24.31
N HIS A 50 15.97 16.41 23.16
CA HIS A 50 16.15 17.43 22.12
C HIS A 50 15.34 18.71 22.34
N PHE A 51 14.40 18.71 23.31
CA PHE A 51 13.42 19.77 23.52
C PHE A 51 13.56 20.49 24.88
N SER A 52 14.54 20.11 25.70
CA SER A 52 14.98 20.87 26.88
C SER A 52 16.50 21.08 26.85
N PHE A 53 16.93 22.27 27.24
CA PHE A 53 18.35 22.62 27.42
C PHE A 53 18.82 22.49 28.88
N GLU A 54 17.91 22.13 29.80
CA GLU A 54 18.23 21.97 31.23
C GLU A 54 19.05 20.70 31.51
N ASN A 55 18.96 19.70 30.63
CA ASN A 55 19.74 18.48 30.70
C ASN A 55 20.66 18.36 29.47
N SER A 56 21.95 18.10 29.70
CA SER A 56 22.97 17.86 28.66
C SER A 56 23.39 16.38 28.54
N ASP A 57 22.67 15.47 29.20
CA ASP A 57 22.92 14.02 29.16
C ASP A 57 22.79 13.48 27.73
N THR A 58 23.67 12.53 27.41
CA THR A 58 23.68 11.85 26.12
C THR A 58 23.73 10.34 26.28
N PHE A 59 23.15 9.63 25.31
CA PHE A 59 23.18 8.17 25.21
C PHE A 59 23.72 7.71 23.85
N ARG A 60 24.04 6.42 23.77
CA ARG A 60 24.51 5.79 22.54
C ARG A 60 23.31 5.31 21.73
N LEU A 61 23.04 5.90 20.56
CA LEU A 61 22.01 5.43 19.64
C LEU A 61 22.62 4.40 18.69
N ARG A 62 21.99 3.23 18.56
CA ARG A 62 22.42 2.17 17.66
C ARG A 62 21.92 2.40 16.23
N TYR A 63 22.75 2.05 15.25
CA TYR A 63 22.32 1.93 13.87
C TYR A 63 23.10 0.82 13.15
N LEU A 64 22.46 0.22 12.14
CA LEU A 64 23.09 -0.73 11.23
C LEU A 64 23.45 -0.01 9.94
N ILE A 65 24.61 -0.33 9.35
CA ILE A 65 25.09 0.36 8.14
C ILE A 65 25.75 -0.60 7.14
N ASN A 66 25.46 -0.39 5.85
CA ASN A 66 26.21 -0.98 4.74
C ASN A 66 26.59 0.11 3.72
N THR A 67 27.87 0.13 3.35
CA THR A 67 28.44 1.03 2.35
C THR A 67 29.07 0.28 1.16
N GLU A 68 28.95 -1.05 1.09
CA GLU A 68 29.60 -1.88 0.06
C GLU A 68 29.09 -1.56 -1.35
N ASN A 69 27.82 -1.19 -1.45
CA ASN A 69 27.15 -0.79 -2.69
C ASN A 69 27.08 0.73 -2.88
N TRP A 70 27.59 1.52 -1.93
CA TRP A 70 27.44 2.98 -1.96
C TRP A 70 28.43 3.63 -2.93
N ASN A 71 27.91 4.51 -3.80
CA ASN A 71 28.78 5.42 -4.55
C ASN A 71 29.24 6.54 -3.62
N SER A 72 30.51 6.50 -3.22
CA SER A 72 31.11 7.51 -2.33
C SER A 72 31.20 8.91 -2.94
N ASP A 73 30.92 9.09 -4.24
CA ASP A 73 30.76 10.40 -4.87
C ASP A 73 29.28 10.86 -4.81
N GLY A 74 28.76 11.02 -3.60
CA GLY A 74 27.42 11.58 -3.34
C GLY A 74 26.22 10.67 -3.63
N GLY A 75 26.41 9.35 -3.69
CA GLY A 75 25.32 8.37 -3.81
C GLY A 75 24.28 8.50 -2.68
N PRO A 76 23.03 8.09 -2.89
CA PRO A 76 21.93 8.31 -1.94
C PRO A 76 22.10 7.52 -0.63
N ILE A 77 21.37 7.94 0.41
CA ILE A 77 21.19 7.20 1.67
C ILE A 77 19.77 6.65 1.68
N PHE A 78 19.63 5.33 1.80
CA PHE A 78 18.37 4.67 2.15
C PHE A 78 18.35 4.52 3.67
N PHE A 79 17.45 5.24 4.33
CA PHE A 79 17.41 5.37 5.79
C PHE A 79 16.11 4.78 6.33
N TYR A 80 16.17 3.62 6.99
CA TYR A 80 15.02 3.06 7.69
C TYR A 80 14.83 3.76 9.04
N CYS A 81 13.62 4.29 9.25
CA CYS A 81 13.18 4.84 10.52
C CYS A 81 12.71 3.67 11.39
N GLY A 82 13.57 3.19 12.29
CA GLY A 82 13.23 2.10 13.20
C GLY A 82 12.01 2.43 14.07
N ASN A 83 11.40 1.39 14.61
CA ASN A 83 10.11 1.49 15.27
C ASN A 83 10.08 0.59 16.52
N GLU A 84 8.94 0.00 16.87
CA GLU A 84 8.63 -0.64 18.16
C GLU A 84 9.33 -2.00 18.43
N GLY A 85 10.64 -2.10 18.16
CA GLY A 85 11.44 -3.30 18.43
C GLY A 85 12.92 -3.19 18.06
N SER A 86 13.65 -4.31 18.21
CA SER A 86 15.07 -4.40 17.88
C SER A 86 15.32 -4.21 16.38
N VAL A 87 16.28 -3.35 16.02
CA VAL A 87 16.52 -2.92 14.63
C VAL A 87 16.89 -4.04 13.65
N GLU A 88 17.51 -5.14 14.14
CA GLU A 88 17.86 -6.30 13.32
C GLU A 88 16.63 -6.97 12.67
N GLY A 89 15.52 -7.11 13.41
CA GLY A 89 14.31 -7.75 12.89
C GLY A 89 13.71 -6.99 11.71
N PHE A 90 13.79 -5.65 11.73
CA PHE A 90 13.39 -4.79 10.62
C PHE A 90 14.39 -4.88 9.45
N ALA A 91 15.69 -4.93 9.72
CA ALA A 91 16.72 -5.10 8.70
C ALA A 91 16.60 -6.44 7.95
N GLU A 92 16.32 -7.53 8.67
CA GLU A 92 16.14 -8.88 8.09
C GLU A 92 14.84 -9.02 7.28
N ASN A 93 13.78 -8.29 7.67
CA ASN A 93 12.49 -8.35 6.98
C ASN A 93 12.30 -7.28 5.88
N THR A 94 13.14 -6.25 5.80
CA THR A 94 13.07 -5.16 4.80
C THR A 94 13.99 -5.40 3.61
N GLY A 95 13.85 -6.57 2.96
CA GLY A 95 14.68 -6.99 1.83
C GLY A 95 14.69 -5.99 0.65
N PHE A 96 13.61 -5.25 0.44
CA PHE A 96 13.47 -4.26 -0.63
C PHE A 96 14.59 -3.20 -0.63
N MET A 97 15.05 -2.74 0.54
CA MET A 97 16.14 -1.76 0.63
C MET A 97 17.49 -2.37 0.21
N TRP A 98 17.78 -3.59 0.66
CA TRP A 98 19.05 -4.28 0.42
C TRP A 98 19.22 -4.67 -1.05
N GLU A 99 18.16 -5.23 -1.65
CA GLU A 99 18.15 -5.66 -3.06
C GLU A 99 18.40 -4.49 -4.02
N ASN A 100 17.80 -3.33 -3.72
CA ASN A 100 17.87 -2.15 -4.60
C ASN A 100 19.05 -1.22 -4.29
N ALA A 101 19.76 -1.39 -3.17
CA ALA A 101 20.88 -0.53 -2.80
C ALA A 101 21.93 -0.41 -3.92
N LYS A 102 22.26 -1.54 -4.57
CA LYS A 102 23.25 -1.62 -5.65
C LYS A 102 22.88 -0.81 -6.88
N ASP A 103 21.63 -0.92 -7.34
CA ASP A 103 21.19 -0.26 -8.58
C ASP A 103 21.05 1.26 -8.43
N PHE A 104 21.01 1.74 -7.18
CA PHE A 104 20.98 3.16 -6.83
C PHE A 104 22.34 3.71 -6.39
N GLY A 105 23.35 2.85 -6.21
CA GLY A 105 24.62 3.23 -5.58
C GLY A 105 24.42 3.73 -4.15
N ALA A 106 23.49 3.15 -3.40
CA ALA A 106 23.01 3.65 -2.12
C ALA A 106 23.79 3.09 -0.91
N MET A 107 23.96 3.94 0.10
CA MET A 107 24.29 3.54 1.46
C MET A 107 23.00 3.12 2.16
N VAL A 108 22.99 1.97 2.82
CA VAL A 108 21.84 1.49 3.58
C VAL A 108 22.09 1.73 5.06
N VAL A 109 21.15 2.38 5.74
CA VAL A 109 21.18 2.66 7.17
C VAL A 109 19.85 2.25 7.79
N PHE A 110 19.89 1.48 8.87
CA PHE A 110 18.74 1.25 9.74
C PHE A 110 19.04 1.85 11.10
N ALA A 111 18.33 2.93 11.46
CA ALA A 111 18.48 3.55 12.78
C ALA A 111 17.52 2.89 13.78
N GLU A 112 18.03 2.50 14.94
CA GLU A 112 17.18 1.96 16.01
C GLU A 112 16.36 3.08 16.67
N HIS A 113 15.15 2.77 17.10
CA HIS A 113 14.32 3.72 17.86
C HIS A 113 14.82 3.80 19.31
N ARG A 114 14.87 5.01 19.88
CA ARG A 114 15.18 5.18 21.31
C ARG A 114 14.26 4.32 22.19
N TYR A 115 14.81 3.82 23.29
CA TYR A 115 14.23 2.84 24.23
C TYR A 115 14.11 1.40 23.72
N TYR A 116 14.11 1.14 22.41
CA TYR A 116 14.00 -0.23 21.88
C TYR A 116 15.36 -0.87 21.65
N GLY A 117 15.39 -2.21 21.65
CA GLY A 117 16.59 -3.00 21.39
C GLY A 117 17.74 -2.68 22.35
N LYS A 118 18.80 -2.04 21.85
CA LYS A 118 19.99 -1.66 22.66
C LYS A 118 20.14 -0.14 22.82
N SER A 119 19.21 0.66 22.28
CA SER A 119 19.29 2.12 22.22
C SER A 119 18.62 2.80 23.42
N LEU A 120 19.16 2.55 24.61
CA LEU A 120 18.52 2.84 25.90
C LEU A 120 19.01 4.17 26.51
N PRO A 121 18.20 5.25 26.58
CA PRO A 121 18.68 6.57 27.02
C PRO A 121 19.19 6.64 28.46
N PHE A 122 18.69 5.76 29.33
CA PHE A 122 19.10 5.63 30.73
C PHE A 122 19.65 4.22 31.03
N GLY A 123 20.15 3.52 30.00
CA GLY A 123 20.58 2.12 30.12
C GLY A 123 19.46 1.24 30.71
N ASN A 124 19.81 0.42 31.70
CA ASN A 124 18.87 -0.48 32.38
C ASN A 124 17.70 0.25 33.07
N GLU A 125 17.82 1.54 33.40
CA GLU A 125 16.77 2.32 34.05
C GLU A 125 15.78 2.95 33.06
N SER A 126 15.96 2.74 31.75
CA SER A 126 15.10 3.33 30.71
C SER A 126 13.64 2.89 30.85
N SER A 127 13.39 1.64 31.24
CA SER A 127 12.05 1.10 31.51
C SER A 127 11.32 1.80 32.67
N SER A 128 12.06 2.47 33.57
CA SER A 128 11.52 3.27 34.67
C SER A 128 11.45 4.77 34.36
N ASN A 129 12.10 5.22 33.28
CA ASN A 129 12.28 6.62 32.92
C ASN A 129 11.72 6.91 31.51
N LEU A 130 10.45 6.61 31.30
CA LEU A 130 9.79 6.64 29.98
C LEU A 130 9.48 8.06 29.46
N GLY A 131 9.76 9.11 30.23
CA GLY A 131 9.41 10.50 29.88
C GLY A 131 10.03 11.07 28.59
N LYS A 132 11.02 10.41 27.99
CA LYS A 132 11.65 10.80 26.70
C LYS A 132 11.33 9.81 25.55
N LEU A 133 10.41 8.86 25.78
CA LEU A 133 9.87 7.97 24.75
C LEU A 133 8.67 8.64 24.08
N ASN A 134 8.91 9.25 22.92
CA ASN A 134 7.88 9.77 22.02
C ASN A 134 8.43 9.94 20.59
N SER A 135 7.51 10.12 19.64
CA SER A 135 7.81 10.22 18.20
C SER A 135 8.60 11.48 17.82
N GLU A 136 8.40 12.62 18.49
CA GLU A 136 9.18 13.84 18.23
C GLU A 136 10.66 13.64 18.56
N GLN A 137 10.95 13.03 19.71
CA GLN A 137 12.31 12.76 20.17
C GLN A 137 13.01 11.74 19.27
N ALA A 138 12.32 10.67 18.86
CA ALA A 138 12.86 9.68 17.93
C ALA A 138 13.15 10.27 16.54
N MET A 139 12.27 11.13 16.02
CA MET A 139 12.55 11.84 14.77
C MET A 139 13.70 12.84 14.89
N ALA A 140 13.86 13.49 16.05
CA ALA A 140 15.01 14.35 16.31
C ALA A 140 16.33 13.54 16.36
N ASP A 141 16.33 12.33 16.94
CA ASP A 141 17.46 11.40 16.86
C ASP A 141 17.84 11.09 15.40
N TYR A 142 16.85 10.78 14.57
CA TYR A 142 17.07 10.48 13.15
C TYR A 142 17.58 11.70 12.38
N ALA A 143 17.06 12.90 12.66
CA ALA A 143 17.55 14.14 12.06
C ALA A 143 19.02 14.41 12.42
N VAL A 144 19.40 14.24 13.70
CA VAL A 144 20.79 14.39 14.18
C VAL A 144 21.70 13.33 13.57
N LEU A 145 21.29 12.06 13.55
CA LEU A 145 22.04 10.96 12.96
C LEU A 145 22.27 11.17 11.45
N ILE A 146 21.23 11.53 10.68
CA ILE A 146 21.34 11.84 9.25
C ILE A 146 22.33 12.99 9.02
N ASN A 147 22.22 14.08 9.78
CA ASN A 147 23.13 15.21 9.66
C ASN A 147 24.59 14.84 9.96
N TRP A 148 24.81 14.00 10.98
CA TRP A 148 26.14 13.50 11.33
C TRP A 148 26.72 12.55 10.29
N LEU A 149 25.93 11.59 9.78
CA LEU A 149 26.35 10.69 8.70
C LEU A 149 26.80 11.49 7.47
N LYS A 150 26.02 12.51 7.07
CA LYS A 150 26.36 13.39 5.95
C LYS A 150 27.60 14.27 6.22
N THR A 151 27.91 14.57 7.48
CA THR A 151 29.07 15.39 7.86
C THR A 151 30.35 14.56 7.99
N ASN A 152 30.26 13.36 8.58
CA ASN A 152 31.42 12.56 8.98
C ASN A 152 31.80 11.47 7.97
N ILE A 153 30.86 11.00 7.14
CA ILE A 153 31.19 10.06 6.06
C ILE A 153 31.64 10.87 4.84
N THR A 154 32.92 10.74 4.48
CA THR A 154 33.50 11.41 3.32
C THR A 154 32.70 11.09 2.05
N GLY A 155 32.19 12.15 1.41
CA GLY A 155 31.32 12.05 0.23
C GLY A 155 29.81 12.16 0.51
N ALA A 156 29.36 11.91 1.74
CA ALA A 156 27.93 11.86 2.07
C ALA A 156 27.25 13.24 2.21
N LYS A 157 28.02 14.34 2.26
CA LYS A 157 27.53 15.72 2.46
C LYS A 157 26.38 16.09 1.53
N ASN A 158 26.48 15.67 0.27
CA ASN A 158 25.53 15.99 -0.80
C ASN A 158 24.56 14.84 -1.11
N SER A 159 24.67 13.70 -0.42
CA SER A 159 23.78 12.55 -0.64
C SER A 159 22.31 12.91 -0.42
N ALA A 160 21.46 12.54 -1.37
CA ALA A 160 20.01 12.57 -1.19
C ALA A 160 19.60 11.51 -0.16
N VAL A 161 18.62 11.78 0.70
CA VAL A 161 18.18 10.83 1.75
C VAL A 161 16.74 10.43 1.52
N ILE A 162 16.49 9.13 1.40
CA ILE A 162 15.16 8.56 1.27
C ILE A 162 14.83 7.81 2.54
N ALA A 163 13.75 8.21 3.22
CA ALA A 163 13.26 7.55 4.42
C ALA A 163 12.39 6.34 4.05
N PHE A 164 12.52 5.26 4.82
CA PHE A 164 11.71 4.04 4.69
C PHE A 164 11.17 3.64 6.06
N GLY A 165 10.03 2.95 6.08
CA GLY A 165 9.53 2.28 7.26
C GLY A 165 8.21 1.56 7.02
N GLY A 166 7.98 0.49 7.78
CA GLY A 166 6.70 -0.22 7.86
C GLY A 166 5.96 0.12 9.16
N SER A 167 4.63 -0.02 9.21
CA SER A 167 3.84 0.24 10.45
C SER A 167 4.10 1.65 11.00
N TYR A 168 4.33 1.79 12.31
CA TYR A 168 4.79 3.01 12.97
C TYR A 168 6.11 3.55 12.42
N GLY A 169 7.03 2.69 11.95
CA GLY A 169 8.22 3.11 11.21
C GLY A 169 7.85 3.84 9.90
N GLY A 170 6.77 3.43 9.24
CA GLY A 170 6.22 4.11 8.08
C GLY A 170 5.58 5.46 8.44
N MET A 171 4.94 5.55 9.60
CA MET A 171 4.45 6.82 10.15
C MET A 171 5.62 7.78 10.39
N LEU A 172 6.68 7.31 11.07
CA LEU A 172 7.92 8.05 11.29
C LEU A 172 8.58 8.47 9.96
N ALA A 173 8.64 7.61 8.93
CA ALA A 173 9.20 7.96 7.63
C ALA A 173 8.42 9.10 6.93
N ALA A 174 7.08 9.03 6.93
CA ALA A 174 6.22 10.09 6.41
C ALA A 174 6.37 11.41 7.18
N TRP A 175 6.43 11.33 8.52
CA TRP A 175 6.59 12.49 9.39
C TRP A 175 7.99 13.10 9.30
N MET A 176 9.05 12.29 9.16
CA MET A 176 10.41 12.75 8.87
C MET A 176 10.48 13.57 7.59
N ARG A 177 9.86 13.10 6.50
CA ARG A 177 9.79 13.88 5.26
C ARG A 177 8.94 15.15 5.41
N THR A 178 7.93 15.16 6.28
CA THR A 178 7.04 16.30 6.52
C THR A 178 7.68 17.38 7.42
N LYS A 179 8.37 16.98 8.49
CA LYS A 179 9.01 17.87 9.48
C LYS A 179 10.43 18.27 9.10
N TYR A 180 11.20 17.37 8.48
CA TYR A 180 12.60 17.57 8.09
C TYR A 180 12.82 17.45 6.56
N PRO A 181 12.02 18.14 5.69
CA PRO A 181 12.12 18.05 4.23
C PRO A 181 13.43 18.62 3.64
N HIS A 182 14.29 19.19 4.50
CA HIS A 182 15.63 19.68 4.19
C HIS A 182 16.74 18.64 4.47
N LEU A 183 16.43 17.58 5.23
CA LEU A 183 17.31 16.43 5.46
C LEU A 183 16.88 15.21 4.65
N VAL A 184 15.57 14.96 4.57
CA VAL A 184 14.96 13.81 3.88
C VAL A 184 14.30 14.28 2.59
N ASP A 185 14.74 13.80 1.43
CA ASP A 185 14.28 14.19 0.09
C ASP A 185 12.97 13.52 -0.35
N GLY A 186 12.67 12.33 0.20
CA GLY A 186 11.42 11.61 -0.02
C GLY A 186 11.24 10.45 0.97
N ALA A 187 10.04 9.88 1.04
CA ALA A 187 9.71 8.78 1.96
C ALA A 187 8.82 7.69 1.34
N ILE A 188 9.12 6.44 1.65
CA ILE A 188 8.25 5.27 1.47
C ILE A 188 7.69 4.89 2.84
N ALA A 189 6.37 5.04 3.01
CA ALA A 189 5.65 4.84 4.26
C ALA A 189 4.66 3.67 4.09
N ALA A 190 5.15 2.45 4.35
CA ALA A 190 4.43 1.22 4.05
C ALA A 190 3.52 0.77 5.20
N SER A 191 2.26 0.48 4.89
CA SER A 191 1.19 0.19 5.85
C SER A 191 1.21 1.13 7.06
N ALA A 192 1.36 2.42 6.81
CA ALA A 192 1.50 3.44 7.84
C ALA A 192 0.12 4.02 8.25
N PRO A 193 -0.43 3.68 9.44
CA PRO A 193 -1.77 4.09 9.85
C PRO A 193 -1.82 5.54 10.40
N VAL A 194 -1.28 6.50 9.63
CA VAL A 194 -1.17 7.93 10.02
C VAL A 194 -2.51 8.64 10.30
N ALA A 195 -3.64 8.00 9.98
CA ALA A 195 -5.00 8.49 10.24
C ALA A 195 -5.79 7.62 11.23
N GLN A 196 -5.18 6.66 11.94
CA GLN A 196 -5.85 5.86 12.99
C GLN A 196 -6.02 6.64 14.30
N PHE A 197 -6.51 7.87 14.24
CA PHE A 197 -6.68 8.76 15.39
C PHE A 197 -8.13 9.26 15.50
N SER A 198 -8.46 9.83 16.66
CA SER A 198 -9.79 10.38 16.96
C SER A 198 -10.36 11.26 15.83
N GLY A 199 -11.53 10.90 15.33
CA GLY A 199 -12.24 11.65 14.28
C GLY A 199 -11.67 11.50 12.85
N MET A 200 -10.69 10.64 12.62
CA MET A 200 -10.08 10.43 11.28
C MET A 200 -10.38 9.09 10.61
N THR A 201 -10.57 8.03 11.42
CA THR A 201 -10.99 6.70 10.99
C THR A 201 -12.03 6.15 11.98
N VAL A 202 -12.97 5.36 11.49
CA VAL A 202 -13.98 4.68 12.32
C VAL A 202 -13.29 3.63 13.19
N CYS A 203 -13.53 3.63 14.50
CA CYS A 203 -12.84 2.73 15.44
C CYS A 203 -13.00 1.24 15.09
N SER A 204 -14.06 0.86 14.38
CA SER A 204 -14.31 -0.51 13.97
C SER A 204 -13.50 -0.97 12.76
N SER A 205 -12.85 -0.05 12.05
CA SER A 205 -12.25 -0.34 10.74
C SER A 205 -11.28 -1.51 10.78
N PHE A 206 -10.43 -1.62 11.81
CA PHE A 206 -9.52 -2.75 11.99
C PHE A 206 -10.29 -4.09 12.12
N SER A 207 -11.31 -4.11 12.98
CA SER A 207 -12.16 -5.30 13.23
C SER A 207 -12.98 -5.70 12.01
N ASP A 208 -13.52 -4.72 11.26
CA ASP A 208 -14.37 -4.93 10.10
C ASP A 208 -13.53 -5.46 8.91
N ILE A 209 -12.31 -4.93 8.73
CA ILE A 209 -11.36 -5.39 7.70
C ILE A 209 -10.83 -6.78 8.03
N THR A 210 -10.43 -7.04 9.29
CA THR A 210 -10.04 -8.40 9.71
C THR A 210 -11.20 -9.38 9.48
N THR A 211 -12.43 -9.00 9.80
CA THR A 211 -13.63 -9.79 9.50
C THR A 211 -13.82 -10.00 7.99
N GLU A 212 -13.56 -8.99 7.15
CA GLU A 212 -13.59 -9.11 5.69
C GLU A 212 -12.60 -10.16 5.18
N VAL A 213 -11.34 -10.14 5.66
CA VAL A 213 -10.29 -11.11 5.27
C VAL A 213 -10.73 -12.54 5.57
N TYR A 214 -11.21 -12.81 6.79
CA TYR A 214 -11.68 -14.14 7.17
C TYR A 214 -12.97 -14.57 6.45
N ARG A 215 -13.90 -13.63 6.19
CA ARG A 215 -15.15 -13.90 5.45
C ARG A 215 -14.89 -14.18 3.97
N ASN A 216 -13.94 -13.48 3.37
CA ASN A 216 -13.50 -13.70 1.98
C ASN A 216 -12.67 -14.99 1.85
N ALA A 217 -12.01 -15.44 2.92
CA ALA A 217 -11.34 -16.73 2.98
C ALA A 217 -12.32 -17.90 3.00
N SER A 218 -13.34 -17.83 3.86
CA SER A 218 -14.52 -18.69 3.78
C SER A 218 -15.66 -18.07 4.61
N PRO A 219 -16.90 -17.93 4.09
CA PRO A 219 -18.01 -17.35 4.86
C PRO A 219 -18.29 -18.07 6.19
N SER A 220 -18.12 -19.40 6.21
CA SER A 220 -18.23 -20.24 7.41
C SER A 220 -17.19 -19.91 8.47
N CYS A 221 -15.99 -19.46 8.07
CA CYS A 221 -14.86 -19.24 8.96
C CYS A 221 -15.12 -18.06 9.92
N ALA A 222 -15.47 -16.89 9.37
CA ALA A 222 -15.84 -15.72 10.17
C ALA A 222 -17.10 -15.98 11.03
N LEU A 223 -18.08 -16.76 10.52
CA LEU A 223 -19.28 -17.11 11.28
C LEU A 223 -18.97 -18.07 12.45
N SER A 224 -18.07 -19.03 12.25
CA SER A 224 -17.63 -19.97 13.29
C SER A 224 -16.82 -19.28 14.39
N ILE A 225 -15.93 -18.33 14.04
CA ILE A 225 -15.24 -17.46 15.02
C ILE A 225 -16.28 -16.70 15.84
N LYS A 226 -17.24 -16.05 15.18
CA LYS A 226 -18.32 -15.29 15.85
C LYS A 226 -19.17 -16.15 16.79
N ARG A 227 -19.48 -17.39 16.40
CA ARG A 227 -20.23 -18.36 17.22
C ARG A 227 -19.42 -18.85 18.43
N SER A 228 -18.10 -18.69 18.45
CA SER A 228 -17.26 -19.17 19.55
C SER A 228 -17.36 -18.28 20.80
N TRP A 229 -17.50 -16.96 20.68
CA TRP A 229 -17.45 -16.06 21.84
C TRP A 229 -18.50 -16.35 22.94
N PRO A 230 -19.79 -16.60 22.63
CA PRO A 230 -20.77 -16.96 23.65
C PRO A 230 -20.48 -18.30 24.35
N ILE A 231 -19.62 -19.14 23.77
CA ILE A 231 -19.22 -20.47 24.27
C ILE A 231 -17.97 -20.37 25.18
N ILE A 232 -17.40 -19.17 25.35
CA ILE A 232 -16.29 -18.87 26.27
C ILE A 232 -16.81 -18.07 27.50
N PRO A 233 -17.79 -18.58 28.29
CA PRO A 233 -18.31 -17.86 29.45
C PRO A 233 -17.36 -17.92 30.65
N GLU A 234 -17.62 -17.06 31.63
CA GLU A 234 -16.98 -17.08 32.93
C GLU A 234 -17.18 -18.43 33.65
N GLY A 235 -16.10 -19.00 34.21
CA GLY A 235 -16.14 -20.20 35.06
C GLY A 235 -15.84 -21.55 34.37
N ARG A 236 -15.65 -21.59 33.05
CA ARG A 236 -15.26 -22.83 32.32
C ARG A 236 -13.77 -23.15 32.49
N LEU A 237 -13.43 -23.90 33.54
CA LEU A 237 -12.04 -24.34 33.84
C LEU A 237 -11.40 -25.20 32.74
N ASP A 238 -12.24 -25.90 31.96
CA ASP A 238 -11.81 -26.73 30.83
C ASP A 238 -11.29 -25.92 29.63
N LEU A 239 -11.62 -24.62 29.52
CA LEU A 239 -11.04 -23.73 28.50
C LEU A 239 -9.51 -23.73 28.55
N ALA A 240 -8.91 -23.71 29.75
CA ALA A 240 -7.46 -23.71 29.88
C ALA A 240 -6.83 -24.96 29.24
N LYS A 241 -7.48 -26.12 29.40
CA LYS A 241 -7.05 -27.37 28.79
C LYS A 241 -7.34 -27.41 27.28
N MET A 242 -8.49 -26.90 26.84
CA MET A 242 -8.86 -26.81 25.42
C MET A 242 -7.88 -25.95 24.61
N PHE A 243 -7.46 -24.82 25.18
CA PHE A 243 -6.49 -23.90 24.58
C PHE A 243 -5.02 -24.22 24.91
N ARG A 244 -4.78 -25.32 25.65
CA ARG A 244 -3.48 -25.80 26.15
C ARG A 244 -2.66 -24.72 26.87
N LEU A 245 -3.28 -23.97 27.78
CA LEU A 245 -2.62 -22.90 28.52
C LEU A 245 -1.60 -23.46 29.52
N CYS A 246 -0.46 -22.79 29.72
CA CYS A 246 0.59 -23.27 30.62
C CYS A 246 0.19 -23.25 32.11
N ASN A 247 -0.66 -22.30 32.51
CA ASN A 247 -1.07 -22.09 33.90
C ASN A 247 -2.53 -22.50 34.14
N GLU A 248 -2.90 -23.75 33.80
CA GLU A 248 -4.29 -24.24 33.89
C GLU A 248 -4.93 -23.99 35.27
N THR A 249 -4.17 -24.16 36.35
CA THR A 249 -4.63 -24.00 37.74
C THR A 249 -4.94 -22.56 38.16
N GLN A 250 -4.52 -21.56 37.38
CA GLN A 250 -4.76 -20.13 37.64
C GLN A 250 -5.96 -19.58 36.85
N PHE A 251 -6.54 -20.35 35.93
CA PHE A 251 -7.65 -19.93 35.09
C PHE A 251 -8.99 -20.04 35.85
N THR A 252 -9.20 -19.17 36.83
CA THR A 252 -10.33 -19.26 37.77
C THR A 252 -11.14 -17.97 37.91
N SER A 253 -10.75 -16.88 37.23
CA SER A 253 -11.37 -15.56 37.37
C SER A 253 -11.84 -14.97 36.04
N LYS A 254 -12.81 -14.06 36.10
CA LYS A 254 -13.25 -13.23 34.96
C LYS A 254 -12.08 -12.59 34.21
N LYS A 255 -11.06 -12.10 34.93
CA LYS A 255 -9.85 -11.51 34.36
C LYS A 255 -9.10 -12.47 33.43
N ASN A 256 -9.06 -13.77 33.75
CA ASN A 256 -8.41 -14.76 32.88
C ASN A 256 -9.19 -15.00 31.59
N VAL A 257 -10.53 -14.92 31.64
CA VAL A 257 -11.39 -15.03 30.45
C VAL A 257 -11.23 -13.79 29.56
N THR A 258 -11.21 -12.58 30.13
CA THR A 258 -10.90 -11.35 29.37
C THR A 258 -9.51 -11.42 28.72
N GLN A 259 -8.50 -11.92 29.43
CA GLN A 259 -7.16 -12.16 28.86
C GLN A 259 -7.20 -13.15 27.70
N LEU A 260 -7.99 -14.23 27.79
CA LEU A 260 -8.17 -15.19 26.69
C LEU A 260 -8.88 -14.56 25.48
N VAL A 261 -9.95 -13.78 25.69
CA VAL A 261 -10.68 -13.11 24.61
C VAL A 261 -9.81 -12.08 23.88
N ASN A 262 -9.05 -11.26 24.62
CA ASN A 262 -8.10 -10.32 24.04
C ASN A 262 -7.01 -11.06 23.25
N TRP A 263 -6.42 -12.11 23.82
CA TRP A 263 -5.41 -12.93 23.17
C TRP A 263 -5.88 -13.58 21.87
N LEU A 264 -7.11 -14.12 21.85
CA LEU A 264 -7.72 -14.66 20.62
C LEU A 264 -7.95 -13.56 19.59
N THR A 265 -8.41 -12.37 20.02
CA THR A 265 -8.66 -11.21 19.17
C THR A 265 -7.37 -10.73 18.50
N ASP A 266 -6.29 -10.59 19.26
CA ASP A 266 -4.95 -10.24 18.77
C ASP A 266 -4.49 -11.25 17.71
N ILE A 267 -4.59 -12.56 17.99
CA ILE A 267 -4.15 -13.61 17.05
C ILE A 267 -4.89 -13.53 15.71
N TYR A 268 -6.20 -13.27 15.71
CA TYR A 268 -6.96 -13.11 14.46
C TYR A 268 -6.55 -11.85 13.68
N GLY A 269 -6.29 -10.73 14.38
CA GLY A 269 -5.74 -9.52 13.76
C GLY A 269 -4.37 -9.78 13.13
N THR A 270 -3.47 -10.41 13.88
CA THR A 270 -2.11 -10.71 13.42
C THR A 270 -2.09 -11.69 12.26
N LEU A 271 -2.91 -12.75 12.28
CA LEU A 271 -3.01 -13.70 11.16
C LEU A 271 -3.48 -13.03 9.86
N ALA A 272 -4.30 -11.97 9.93
CA ALA A 272 -4.61 -11.14 8.77
C ALA A 272 -3.43 -10.23 8.37
N MET A 273 -2.71 -9.63 9.34
CA MET A 273 -1.51 -8.82 9.07
C MET A 273 -0.37 -9.62 8.42
N VAL A 274 -0.15 -10.87 8.81
CA VAL A 274 0.92 -11.74 8.26
C VAL A 274 0.46 -12.66 7.12
N ASN A 275 -0.62 -12.31 6.45
CA ASN A 275 -1.25 -13.12 5.40
C ASN A 275 -0.50 -13.08 4.04
N TYR A 276 0.77 -13.46 4.05
CA TYR A 276 1.66 -13.43 2.88
C TYR A 276 1.59 -14.71 2.03
N PRO A 277 1.90 -14.67 0.72
CA PRO A 277 1.86 -15.85 -0.18
C PRO A 277 2.96 -16.89 0.04
N TYR A 278 3.83 -16.71 1.03
CA TYR A 278 4.92 -17.62 1.37
C TYR A 278 5.10 -17.67 2.89
N ALA A 279 5.73 -18.74 3.39
CA ALA A 279 6.02 -18.88 4.82
C ALA A 279 6.95 -17.75 5.30
N THR A 280 6.69 -17.20 6.48
CA THR A 280 7.48 -16.10 7.05
C THR A 280 7.76 -16.32 8.53
N GLU A 281 8.85 -15.71 9.02
CA GLU A 281 9.24 -15.67 10.42
C GLU A 281 9.40 -14.20 10.86
N PHE A 282 8.34 -13.39 10.68
CA PHE A 282 8.36 -11.96 11.04
C PHE A 282 8.08 -11.74 12.52
N LEU A 283 6.86 -12.09 12.98
CA LEU A 283 6.50 -12.08 14.40
C LEU A 283 6.66 -13.49 15.00
N LYS A 284 6.13 -14.49 14.31
CA LYS A 284 6.26 -15.93 14.61
C LYS A 284 6.30 -16.72 13.29
N PRO A 285 6.87 -17.94 13.25
CA PRO A 285 6.83 -18.79 12.07
C PRO A 285 5.39 -19.14 11.66
N VAL A 286 4.99 -18.73 10.46
CA VAL A 286 3.65 -19.00 9.87
C VAL A 286 3.77 -19.59 8.47
N PRO A 287 2.79 -20.39 8.01
CA PRO A 287 2.76 -20.92 6.65
C PRO A 287 2.51 -19.83 5.60
N ALA A 288 2.62 -20.22 4.33
CA ALA A 288 2.06 -19.44 3.23
C ALA A 288 0.53 -19.34 3.37
N TRP A 289 -0.02 -18.17 3.06
CA TRP A 289 -1.45 -17.86 3.08
C TRP A 289 -2.21 -18.41 4.29
N PRO A 290 -1.86 -17.97 5.52
CA PRO A 290 -2.56 -18.42 6.71
C PRO A 290 -4.09 -18.19 6.63
N VAL A 291 -4.54 -17.13 5.94
CA VAL A 291 -5.96 -16.78 5.77
C VAL A 291 -6.27 -16.47 4.29
N LYS A 292 -6.10 -17.45 3.38
CA LYS A 292 -6.28 -17.23 1.94
C LYS A 292 -7.74 -17.00 1.52
N ALA A 293 -7.96 -16.10 0.55
CA ALA A 293 -9.25 -15.82 -0.10
C ALA A 293 -9.82 -16.93 -1.03
N SER A 294 -9.61 -18.22 -0.72
CA SER A 294 -10.16 -19.37 -1.46
C SER A 294 -10.10 -20.66 -0.64
N ASP A 295 -11.24 -21.38 -0.54
CA ASP A 295 -11.45 -22.50 0.41
C ASP A 295 -10.42 -23.64 0.34
N GLU A 296 -9.81 -23.90 -0.83
CA GLU A 296 -8.90 -25.06 -1.02
C GLU A 296 -7.53 -24.90 -0.35
N ASP A 297 -7.09 -23.68 -0.06
CA ASP A 297 -5.70 -23.36 0.32
C ASP A 297 -5.54 -22.57 1.65
N SER A 298 -6.64 -22.17 2.30
CA SER A 298 -6.59 -21.35 3.54
C SER A 298 -6.37 -22.20 4.79
N VAL A 299 -5.16 -22.18 5.34
CA VAL A 299 -4.80 -23.04 6.49
C VAL A 299 -5.70 -22.78 7.70
N ALA A 300 -6.01 -21.51 8.02
CA ALA A 300 -6.85 -21.13 9.17
C ALA A 300 -8.31 -21.57 9.02
N CYS A 301 -8.88 -21.35 7.83
CA CYS A 301 -10.31 -21.52 7.60
C CYS A 301 -10.70 -22.96 7.22
N GLN A 302 -9.75 -23.80 6.82
CA GLN A 302 -9.97 -25.25 6.64
C GLN A 302 -10.55 -25.93 7.90
N PHE A 303 -10.18 -25.48 9.10
CA PHE A 303 -10.74 -26.01 10.37
C PHE A 303 -12.18 -25.54 10.66
N LEU A 304 -12.61 -24.43 10.05
CA LEU A 304 -13.84 -23.68 10.37
C LEU A 304 -14.84 -23.66 9.20
N ASN A 305 -14.77 -24.68 8.33
CA ASN A 305 -15.63 -24.87 7.16
C ASN A 305 -17.09 -25.21 7.48
N ASP A 306 -17.34 -25.86 8.62
CA ASP A 306 -18.63 -26.37 9.06
C ASP A 306 -19.19 -25.53 10.22
N THR A 307 -20.39 -24.95 10.02
CA THR A 307 -21.06 -24.08 10.99
C THR A 307 -22.09 -24.82 11.85
N GLU A 308 -22.29 -26.13 11.68
CA GLU A 308 -23.29 -26.90 12.44
C GLU A 308 -22.67 -27.78 13.55
N VAL A 309 -21.34 -27.70 13.73
CA VAL A 309 -20.65 -28.36 14.84
C VAL A 309 -21.13 -27.89 16.22
N GLY A 310 -21.12 -28.83 17.17
CA GLY A 310 -21.42 -28.59 18.58
C GLY A 310 -20.31 -27.82 19.31
N GLU A 311 -20.66 -27.24 20.47
CA GLU A 311 -19.84 -26.27 21.21
C GLU A 311 -18.39 -26.72 21.47
N THR A 312 -18.20 -27.92 22.02
CA THR A 312 -16.87 -28.47 22.33
C THR A 312 -16.01 -28.68 21.08
N GLU A 313 -16.62 -29.14 19.98
CA GLU A 313 -15.95 -29.34 18.70
C GLU A 313 -15.57 -28.00 18.07
N LEU A 314 -16.43 -26.98 18.17
CA LEU A 314 -16.12 -25.63 17.73
C LEU A 314 -14.91 -25.07 18.48
N LEU A 315 -14.83 -25.22 19.81
CA LEU A 315 -13.65 -24.76 20.57
C LEU A 315 -12.37 -25.51 20.19
N HIS A 316 -12.43 -26.81 19.88
CA HIS A 316 -11.27 -27.55 19.38
C HIS A 316 -10.82 -27.11 17.97
N ARG A 317 -11.76 -26.74 17.10
CA ARG A 317 -11.46 -26.16 15.78
C ARG A 317 -10.88 -24.75 15.89
N ILE A 318 -11.40 -23.92 16.79
CA ILE A 318 -10.85 -22.60 17.12
C ILE A 318 -9.41 -22.73 17.64
N TYR A 319 -9.13 -23.68 18.56
CA TYR A 319 -7.77 -23.99 18.98
C TYR A 319 -6.86 -24.43 17.81
N SER A 320 -7.38 -25.23 16.88
CA SER A 320 -6.63 -25.66 15.69
C SER A 320 -6.29 -24.50 14.76
N THR A 321 -7.24 -23.57 14.55
CA THR A 321 -7.01 -22.33 13.79
C THR A 321 -5.92 -21.46 14.43
N ILE A 322 -5.98 -21.16 15.74
CA ILE A 322 -4.94 -20.35 16.38
C ILE A 322 -3.59 -21.08 16.52
N SER A 323 -3.57 -22.42 16.43
CA SER A 323 -2.34 -23.21 16.48
C SER A 323 -1.41 -22.95 15.29
N ILE A 324 -1.95 -22.47 14.16
CA ILE A 324 -1.17 -21.99 13.00
C ILE A 324 -0.26 -20.81 13.37
N TYR A 325 -0.64 -20.03 14.37
CA TYR A 325 0.17 -18.91 14.83
C TYR A 325 0.95 -19.24 16.12
N THR A 326 0.29 -19.92 17.06
CA THR A 326 0.83 -20.17 18.40
C THR A 326 1.76 -21.37 18.47
N ASN A 327 1.66 -22.33 17.54
CA ASN A 327 2.43 -23.58 17.57
C ASN A 327 2.63 -24.23 16.18
N PHE A 328 2.84 -23.45 15.11
CA PHE A 328 3.00 -23.97 13.74
C PHE A 328 4.07 -25.07 13.62
N THR A 329 5.17 -24.93 14.36
CA THR A 329 6.29 -25.89 14.35
C THR A 329 6.03 -27.15 15.18
N GLY A 330 4.93 -27.22 15.93
CA GLY A 330 4.61 -28.31 16.85
C GLY A 330 5.51 -28.42 18.09
N LYS A 331 6.48 -27.51 18.28
CA LYS A 331 7.50 -27.57 19.33
C LYS A 331 7.06 -26.98 20.67
N LYS A 332 6.01 -26.14 20.70
CA LYS A 332 5.57 -25.44 21.91
C LYS A 332 4.68 -26.38 22.75
N PRO A 333 4.99 -26.59 24.05
CA PRO A 333 4.23 -27.54 24.87
C PRO A 333 2.87 -26.97 25.33
N CYS A 334 2.78 -25.66 25.53
CA CYS A 334 1.60 -24.96 26.06
C CYS A 334 1.62 -23.47 25.64
N ASN A 335 0.50 -22.78 25.85
CA ASN A 335 0.29 -21.38 25.50
C ASN A 335 0.29 -20.44 26.72
N LEU A 336 0.82 -19.23 26.53
CA LEU A 336 0.75 -18.14 27.48
C LEU A 336 -0.22 -17.10 26.92
N LEU A 337 -1.07 -16.53 27.77
CA LEU A 337 -2.06 -15.50 27.41
C LEU A 337 -1.39 -14.12 27.41
N GLU A 338 -0.49 -13.93 26.46
CA GLU A 338 0.27 -12.70 26.26
C GLU A 338 0.13 -12.28 24.79
N ASN A 339 0.13 -10.97 24.51
CA ASN A 339 0.02 -10.44 23.15
C ASN A 339 1.25 -10.81 22.30
N ASP A 340 1.38 -10.26 21.09
CA ASP A 340 2.51 -10.62 20.22
C ASP A 340 3.88 -10.24 20.74
N TYR A 341 3.94 -9.16 21.50
CA TYR A 341 5.12 -8.72 22.21
C TYR A 341 5.27 -9.42 23.57
N GLY A 342 4.35 -10.31 23.95
CA GLY A 342 4.41 -11.06 25.20
C GLY A 342 4.36 -10.15 26.43
N ASP A 343 4.97 -10.63 27.51
CA ASP A 343 5.34 -9.81 28.67
C ASP A 343 6.66 -9.02 28.44
N SER A 344 7.11 -8.84 27.19
CA SER A 344 8.43 -8.25 26.87
C SER A 344 8.54 -6.76 27.21
N VAL A 345 9.79 -6.29 27.19
CA VAL A 345 10.12 -4.87 27.34
C VAL A 345 9.50 -4.06 26.20
N ASP A 346 9.71 -4.47 24.95
CA ASP A 346 9.24 -3.74 23.76
C ASP A 346 7.71 -3.54 23.77
N GLY A 347 6.94 -4.57 24.15
CA GLY A 347 5.48 -4.45 24.29
C GLY A 347 5.05 -3.42 25.34
N LYS A 348 5.75 -3.36 26.48
CA LYS A 348 5.49 -2.38 27.55
C LYS A 348 5.89 -0.95 27.16
N LEU A 349 6.91 -0.80 26.32
CA LEU A 349 7.32 0.49 25.76
C LEU A 349 6.27 1.00 24.74
N TRP A 350 5.74 0.12 23.90
CA TRP A 350 4.66 0.44 22.97
C TRP A 350 3.36 0.81 23.69
N ASP A 351 2.98 0.04 24.72
CA ASP A 351 1.85 0.36 25.61
C ASP A 351 1.97 1.78 26.20
N TYR A 352 3.18 2.22 26.56
CA TYR A 352 3.41 3.58 27.04
C TYR A 352 3.23 4.65 25.95
N GLN A 353 3.70 4.40 24.72
CA GLN A 353 3.45 5.30 23.59
C GLN A 353 1.95 5.40 23.26
N ALA A 354 1.22 4.27 23.28
CA ALA A 354 -0.23 4.24 23.13
C ALA A 354 -0.95 5.01 24.24
N CYS A 355 -0.45 4.92 25.48
CA CYS A 355 -0.97 5.67 26.64
C CYS A 355 -0.61 7.17 26.68
N THR A 356 0.14 7.68 25.70
CA THR A 356 0.60 9.09 25.68
C THR A 356 0.26 9.80 24.37
N GLU A 357 0.79 9.33 23.24
CA GLU A 357 0.71 9.98 21.92
C GLU A 357 0.02 9.12 20.85
N MET A 358 0.25 7.80 20.84
CA MET A 358 -0.30 6.85 19.84
C MET A 358 -1.68 6.35 20.25
N VAL A 359 -2.56 7.30 20.60
CA VAL A 359 -3.90 7.04 21.12
C VAL A 359 -4.83 6.68 19.97
N MET A 360 -4.89 5.40 19.63
CA MET A 360 -5.57 4.88 18.44
C MET A 360 -6.93 4.24 18.80
N PRO A 361 -8.08 4.86 18.45
CA PRO A 361 -9.39 4.30 18.79
C PRO A 361 -9.65 2.97 18.07
N MET A 362 -10.01 1.95 18.84
CA MET A 362 -10.42 0.62 18.37
C MET A 362 -11.72 0.19 19.04
N CYS A 363 -12.62 -0.43 18.27
CA CYS A 363 -13.90 -0.97 18.73
C CYS A 363 -14.34 -2.13 17.83
N ASN A 364 -15.32 -2.93 18.25
CA ASN A 364 -15.85 -4.04 17.44
C ASN A 364 -17.35 -3.84 17.18
N THR A 365 -17.76 -3.84 15.91
CA THR A 365 -19.19 -3.76 15.58
C THR A 365 -19.89 -5.10 15.89
N LYS A 366 -21.19 -5.02 16.17
CA LYS A 366 -22.10 -6.18 16.22
C LYS A 366 -22.09 -7.04 14.94
N ASP A 367 -21.60 -6.52 13.81
CA ASP A 367 -21.56 -7.17 12.50
C ASP A 367 -20.19 -7.78 12.18
N SER A 368 -19.15 -7.40 12.94
CA SER A 368 -17.81 -8.03 12.93
C SER A 368 -17.87 -9.51 13.38
N MET A 369 -16.77 -10.25 13.22
CA MET A 369 -16.65 -11.62 13.76
C MET A 369 -16.25 -11.67 15.24
N PHE A 370 -15.97 -10.52 15.86
CA PHE A 370 -15.52 -10.42 17.25
C PHE A 370 -16.70 -10.20 18.22
N GLU A 371 -16.42 -10.29 19.53
CA GLU A 371 -17.34 -9.79 20.55
C GLU A 371 -17.47 -8.26 20.44
N GLN A 372 -18.69 -7.73 20.57
CA GLN A 372 -18.95 -6.29 20.48
C GLN A 372 -18.23 -5.55 21.62
N SER A 373 -17.52 -4.49 21.28
CA SER A 373 -16.82 -3.61 22.22
C SER A 373 -16.91 -2.17 21.73
N ASP A 374 -17.09 -1.23 22.66
CA ASP A 374 -17.16 0.20 22.37
C ASP A 374 -15.84 0.89 22.80
N TRP A 375 -15.40 1.88 22.03
CA TRP A 375 -14.22 2.68 22.38
C TRP A 375 -14.55 3.69 23.49
N ASN A 376 -13.93 3.55 24.66
CA ASN A 376 -14.12 4.43 25.81
C ASN A 376 -12.81 5.11 26.23
N LEU A 377 -12.61 6.36 25.80
CA LEU A 377 -11.42 7.16 26.13
C LEU A 377 -11.23 7.39 27.63
N THR A 378 -12.32 7.46 28.42
CA THR A 378 -12.22 7.70 29.88
C THR A 378 -11.61 6.49 30.57
N GLU A 379 -12.13 5.30 30.26
CA GLU A 379 -11.65 4.02 30.78
C GLU A 379 -10.20 3.75 30.35
N PHE A 380 -9.89 3.95 29.07
CA PHE A 380 -8.51 3.88 28.56
C PHE A 380 -7.56 4.88 29.29
N SER A 381 -8.02 6.10 29.55
CA SER A 381 -7.25 7.12 30.27
C SER A 381 -6.98 6.73 31.73
N ASP A 382 -7.94 6.08 32.40
CA ASP A 382 -7.78 5.58 33.77
C ASP A 382 -6.90 4.32 33.82
N GLU A 383 -6.99 3.41 32.85
CA GLU A 383 -6.05 2.29 32.71
C GLU A 383 -4.60 2.76 32.51
N CYS A 384 -4.39 3.75 31.64
CA CYS A 384 -3.08 4.36 31.42
C CYS A 384 -2.54 5.06 32.67
N PHE A 385 -3.41 5.72 33.43
CA PHE A 385 -3.05 6.31 34.71
C PHE A 385 -2.72 5.24 35.77
N GLU A 386 -3.41 4.10 35.76
CA GLU A 386 -3.05 2.98 36.63
C GLU A 386 -1.70 2.36 36.28
N LYS A 387 -1.47 2.01 35.01
CA LYS A 387 -0.23 1.39 34.52
C LYS A 387 1.01 2.29 34.66
N PHE A 388 0.91 3.54 34.19
CA PHE A 388 2.08 4.39 33.92
C PHE A 388 2.03 5.76 34.62
N LYS A 389 0.95 6.09 35.35
CA LYS A 389 0.74 7.40 36.01
C LYS A 389 0.77 8.60 35.04
N VAL A 390 0.50 8.35 33.76
CA VAL A 390 0.29 9.36 32.70
C VAL A 390 -1.17 9.36 32.25
N ARG A 391 -1.59 10.38 31.48
CA ARG A 391 -2.88 10.37 30.78
C ARG A 391 -2.69 10.66 29.29
N PRO A 392 -3.43 9.97 28.40
CA PRO A 392 -3.30 10.10 26.95
C PRO A 392 -3.68 11.49 26.46
N ARG A 393 -3.01 11.94 25.38
CA ARG A 393 -3.33 13.18 24.65
C ARG A 393 -3.87 12.83 23.26
N PRO A 394 -5.16 12.52 23.10
CA PRO A 394 -5.70 11.87 21.91
C PRO A 394 -5.51 12.63 20.60
N ASP A 395 -5.48 13.96 20.65
CA ASP A 395 -5.33 14.81 19.47
C ASP A 395 -3.87 15.19 19.18
N TRP A 396 -2.90 14.78 20.01
CA TRP A 396 -1.52 15.29 19.94
C TRP A 396 -0.80 14.90 18.64
N ALA A 397 -0.89 13.64 18.22
CA ALA A 397 -0.37 13.18 16.93
C ALA A 397 -1.03 13.91 15.74
N ILE A 398 -2.34 14.22 15.84
CA ILE A 398 -3.06 15.00 14.82
C ILE A 398 -2.53 16.44 14.75
N ILE A 399 -2.38 17.10 15.91
CA ILE A 399 -1.87 18.48 16.02
C ILE A 399 -0.46 18.58 15.45
N ASN A 400 0.40 17.60 15.73
CA ASN A 400 1.76 17.59 15.23
C ASN A 400 1.87 17.21 13.75
N TYR A 401 1.11 16.22 13.27
CA TYR A 401 1.40 15.55 12.00
C TYR A 401 0.30 15.65 10.93
N GLY A 402 -0.87 16.25 11.25
CA GLY A 402 -1.94 16.56 10.30
C GLY A 402 -2.83 15.38 9.87
N GLY A 403 -2.35 14.14 10.02
CA GLY A 403 -3.09 12.91 9.68
C GLY A 403 -3.52 12.87 8.22
N ARG A 404 -4.83 12.96 7.93
CA ARG A 404 -5.33 13.02 6.53
C ARG A 404 -5.08 14.36 5.80
N LYS A 405 -4.70 15.43 6.51
CA LYS A 405 -4.43 16.76 5.93
C LYS A 405 -2.98 16.86 5.44
N LEU A 406 -2.77 16.45 4.20
CA LEU A 406 -1.44 16.27 3.60
C LEU A 406 -1.14 17.27 2.46
N GLU A 407 -1.85 18.41 2.43
CA GLU A 407 -1.73 19.45 1.40
C GLU A 407 -0.31 20.02 1.26
N SER A 408 0.44 20.08 2.37
CA SER A 408 1.82 20.58 2.43
C SER A 408 2.88 19.48 2.26
N ALA A 409 2.48 18.21 2.37
CA ALA A 409 3.40 17.08 2.24
C ALA A 409 3.78 16.87 0.77
N THR A 410 5.05 16.52 0.53
CA THR A 410 5.58 16.28 -0.82
C THR A 410 6.61 15.17 -0.78
N ASN A 411 6.72 14.41 -1.87
CA ASN A 411 7.62 13.27 -2.00
C ASN A 411 7.36 12.19 -0.93
N VAL A 412 6.10 11.83 -0.71
CA VAL A 412 5.71 10.70 0.15
C VAL A 412 4.91 9.70 -0.66
N VAL A 413 5.24 8.42 -0.53
CA VAL A 413 4.44 7.28 -1.01
C VAL A 413 3.88 6.57 0.21
N PHE A 414 2.55 6.42 0.27
CA PHE A 414 1.87 5.54 1.21
C PHE A 414 1.46 4.26 0.49
N SER A 415 2.19 3.17 0.69
CA SER A 415 1.80 1.83 0.25
C SER A 415 0.93 1.16 1.32
N ASN A 416 -0.11 0.44 0.93
CA ASN A 416 -0.94 -0.34 1.85
C ASN A 416 -1.34 -1.69 1.22
N GLY A 417 -1.30 -2.76 2.02
CA GLY A 417 -1.92 -4.03 1.66
C GLY A 417 -3.44 -3.95 1.69
N TRP A 418 -4.15 -4.55 0.74
CA TRP A 418 -5.61 -4.64 0.78
C TRP A 418 -6.10 -5.67 1.82
N LEU A 419 -5.29 -6.65 2.19
CA LEU A 419 -5.60 -7.64 3.24
C LEU A 419 -5.15 -7.18 4.64
N ASP A 420 -4.47 -6.05 4.73
CA ASP A 420 -3.96 -5.49 5.98
C ASP A 420 -5.06 -4.75 6.77
N PRO A 421 -5.39 -5.15 8.00
CA PRO A 421 -6.32 -4.42 8.87
C PRO A 421 -5.94 -2.95 9.09
N TRP A 422 -4.63 -2.63 9.12
CA TRP A 422 -4.15 -1.26 9.35
C TRP A 422 -4.41 -0.31 8.17
N ARG A 423 -4.77 -0.81 6.98
CA ARG A 423 -5.13 0.03 5.81
C ARG A 423 -6.26 1.02 6.11
N GLY A 424 -7.14 0.72 7.09
CA GLY A 424 -8.22 1.61 7.53
C GLY A 424 -7.71 2.92 8.14
N GLY A 425 -6.59 2.85 8.86
CA GLY A 425 -5.83 4.00 9.35
C GLY A 425 -4.92 4.63 8.30
N GLY A 426 -4.77 4.01 7.13
CA GLY A 426 -3.83 4.42 6.09
C GLY A 426 -4.37 5.48 5.12
N ILE A 427 -3.47 5.91 4.23
CA ILE A 427 -3.79 6.76 3.07
C ILE A 427 -3.95 5.86 1.84
N VAL A 428 -5.16 5.34 1.63
CA VAL A 428 -5.50 4.41 0.54
C VAL A 428 -5.83 5.09 -0.80
N ASN A 429 -6.03 6.41 -0.79
CA ASN A 429 -6.22 7.25 -1.97
C ASN A 429 -5.61 8.63 -1.69
N SER A 430 -5.06 9.29 -2.71
CA SER A 430 -4.49 10.64 -2.59
C SER A 430 -4.86 11.50 -3.80
N HIS A 431 -5.23 12.75 -3.50
CA HIS A 431 -5.44 13.81 -4.49
C HIS A 431 -4.40 14.93 -4.35
N PHE A 432 -3.46 14.82 -3.41
CA PHE A 432 -2.47 15.85 -3.10
C PHE A 432 -1.24 15.73 -4.02
N ARG A 433 -0.79 16.86 -4.58
CA ARG A 433 0.33 16.89 -5.53
C ARG A 433 1.65 16.59 -4.82
N GLY A 434 2.15 15.38 -5.01
CA GLY A 434 3.41 14.92 -4.42
C GLY A 434 3.24 13.91 -3.27
N VAL A 435 2.00 13.54 -2.94
CA VAL A 435 1.69 12.39 -2.09
C VAL A 435 1.01 11.33 -2.95
N ALA A 436 1.61 10.14 -3.04
CA ALA A 436 1.04 9.00 -3.74
C ALA A 436 0.44 8.00 -2.74
N ALA A 437 -0.65 7.36 -3.12
CA ALA A 437 -1.25 6.23 -2.41
C ALA A 437 -1.21 5.01 -3.33
N LEU A 438 -0.61 3.91 -2.89
CA LEU A 438 -0.44 2.67 -3.65
C LEU A 438 -1.09 1.52 -2.87
N ILE A 439 -1.79 0.65 -3.60
CA ILE A 439 -2.49 -0.51 -3.01
C ILE A 439 -1.90 -1.79 -3.59
N VAL A 440 -1.54 -2.72 -2.70
CA VAL A 440 -1.23 -4.11 -3.05
C VAL A 440 -2.51 -4.93 -2.87
N GLU A 441 -3.21 -5.22 -3.96
CA GLU A 441 -4.58 -5.80 -3.98
C GLU A 441 -4.71 -7.15 -3.25
N ASP A 442 -3.62 -7.91 -3.17
CA ASP A 442 -3.51 -9.19 -2.48
C ASP A 442 -2.44 -9.16 -1.37
N GLY A 443 -1.98 -7.97 -0.98
CA GLY A 443 -0.95 -7.79 0.02
C GLY A 443 -1.51 -7.68 1.44
N ALA A 444 -0.80 -8.29 2.38
CA ALA A 444 -0.95 -8.05 3.81
C ALA A 444 -0.04 -6.89 4.27
N HIS A 445 0.32 -6.84 5.56
CA HIS A 445 1.01 -5.71 6.17
C HIS A 445 2.39 -5.43 5.54
N HIS A 446 2.61 -4.20 5.03
CA HIS A 446 3.84 -3.70 4.38
C HIS A 446 4.59 -4.73 3.51
N TYR A 447 3.83 -5.47 2.68
CA TYR A 447 4.34 -6.58 1.87
C TYR A 447 5.36 -6.11 0.79
N ASP A 448 5.19 -4.88 0.33
CA ASP A 448 6.10 -4.13 -0.55
C ASP A 448 7.53 -4.02 0.00
N LEU A 449 7.72 -3.85 1.31
CA LEU A 449 9.06 -3.74 1.92
C LEU A 449 9.82 -5.08 2.02
N ARG A 450 9.12 -6.21 1.93
CA ARG A 450 9.75 -7.54 2.02
C ARG A 450 10.71 -7.79 0.85
N GLY A 451 11.67 -8.69 1.05
CA GLY A 451 12.55 -9.16 -0.02
C GLY A 451 11.78 -9.87 -1.14
N SER A 452 12.36 -9.89 -2.33
CA SER A 452 11.79 -10.53 -3.51
C SER A 452 11.72 -12.06 -3.33
N ASN A 453 10.55 -12.63 -3.60
CA ASN A 453 10.28 -14.05 -3.49
C ASN A 453 9.72 -14.61 -4.80
N SER A 454 9.99 -15.88 -5.11
CA SER A 454 9.40 -16.57 -6.26
C SER A 454 7.87 -16.70 -6.21
N ALA A 455 7.28 -16.60 -5.02
CA ALA A 455 5.83 -16.56 -4.80
C ALA A 455 5.27 -15.12 -4.72
N ASP A 456 6.06 -14.09 -5.05
CA ASP A 456 5.58 -12.71 -5.07
C ASP A 456 4.44 -12.54 -6.09
N THR A 457 3.43 -11.77 -5.70
CA THR A 457 2.25 -11.51 -6.52
C THR A 457 2.55 -10.42 -7.56
N ALA A 458 1.77 -10.41 -8.66
CA ALA A 458 1.90 -9.36 -9.66
C ALA A 458 1.60 -7.95 -9.09
N SER A 459 0.77 -7.87 -8.05
CA SER A 459 0.45 -6.60 -7.37
C SER A 459 1.66 -6.04 -6.64
N VAL A 460 2.31 -6.83 -5.77
CA VAL A 460 3.48 -6.35 -5.00
C VAL A 460 4.66 -6.01 -5.90
N GLN A 461 4.89 -6.81 -6.95
CA GLN A 461 5.93 -6.54 -7.95
C GLN A 461 5.69 -5.20 -8.66
N THR A 462 4.43 -4.86 -8.94
CA THR A 462 4.05 -3.58 -9.57
C THR A 462 4.24 -2.40 -8.60
N VAL A 463 3.88 -2.57 -7.32
CA VAL A 463 4.03 -1.54 -6.28
C VAL A 463 5.50 -1.26 -5.94
N ARG A 464 6.36 -2.29 -5.87
CA ARG A 464 7.81 -2.10 -5.73
C ARG A 464 8.41 -1.33 -6.91
N LEU A 465 8.07 -1.68 -8.16
CA LEU A 465 8.54 -0.93 -9.34
C LEU A 465 8.06 0.54 -9.37
N LEU A 466 6.86 0.78 -8.86
CA LEU A 466 6.28 2.10 -8.61
C LEU A 466 7.15 2.93 -7.64
N GLU A 467 7.47 2.36 -6.48
CA GLU A 467 8.26 3.01 -5.42
C GLU A 467 9.67 3.35 -5.90
N LEU A 468 10.36 2.39 -6.53
CA LEU A 468 11.68 2.64 -7.15
C LEU A 468 11.65 3.82 -8.13
N GLY A 469 10.52 4.06 -8.81
CA GLY A 469 10.33 5.21 -9.68
C GLY A 469 10.19 6.54 -8.99
N PHE A 470 9.51 6.59 -7.85
CA PHE A 470 9.50 7.76 -6.99
C PHE A 470 10.90 8.03 -6.40
N ILE A 471 11.56 6.99 -5.88
CA ILE A 471 12.90 7.07 -5.28
C ILE A 471 13.93 7.66 -6.27
N ARG A 472 14.03 7.11 -7.50
CA ARG A 472 14.95 7.62 -8.55
C ARG A 472 14.67 9.07 -8.89
N LYS A 473 13.39 9.45 -8.99
CA LYS A 473 12.98 10.83 -9.27
C LYS A 473 13.40 11.79 -8.15
N TRP A 474 13.18 11.41 -6.89
CA TRP A 474 13.52 12.26 -5.74
C TRP A 474 15.03 12.49 -5.63
N ILE A 475 15.83 11.45 -5.84
CA ILE A 475 17.29 11.55 -5.89
C ILE A 475 17.74 12.50 -7.01
N LYS A 476 17.28 12.28 -8.25
CA LYS A 476 17.59 13.18 -9.40
C LYS A 476 17.22 14.63 -9.09
N ASN A 477 16.05 14.86 -8.50
CA ASN A 477 15.58 16.20 -8.13
C ASN A 477 16.41 16.83 -7.00
N SER A 478 16.95 16.05 -6.07
CA SER A 478 17.86 16.54 -5.03
C SER A 478 19.18 17.03 -5.65
N SER A 479 19.82 16.20 -6.49
CA SER A 479 21.04 16.58 -7.22
C SER A 479 20.85 17.84 -8.06
N LEU A 480 19.70 17.98 -8.73
CA LEU A 480 19.36 19.19 -9.50
C LEU A 480 19.17 20.43 -8.63
N ARG A 481 18.64 20.32 -7.40
CA ARG A 481 18.53 21.45 -6.47
C ARG A 481 19.90 21.93 -6.00
N GLN A 482 20.80 20.99 -5.66
CA GLN A 482 22.15 21.30 -5.18
C GLN A 482 23.02 21.96 -6.26
N ASN A 483 22.80 21.62 -7.54
CA ASN A 483 23.55 22.16 -8.67
C ASN A 483 22.97 23.46 -9.27
N ARG A 484 21.92 24.06 -8.68
CA ARG A 484 21.40 25.37 -9.15
C ARG A 484 22.29 26.52 -8.66
N PRO A 485 22.79 27.40 -9.56
CA PRO A 485 23.42 28.64 -9.14
C PRO A 485 22.41 29.52 -8.38
N PHE A 486 22.84 30.12 -7.27
CA PHE A 486 22.08 31.14 -6.55
C PHE A 486 22.00 32.43 -7.38
N TYR A 487 21.05 32.49 -8.31
CA TYR A 487 20.69 33.74 -8.97
C TYR A 487 19.88 34.61 -8.01
N TYR A 488 20.55 35.56 -7.36
CA TYR A 488 19.90 36.71 -6.76
C TYR A 488 19.20 37.52 -7.86
N THR A 489 17.90 37.31 -8.04
CA THR A 489 17.05 38.27 -8.73
C THR A 489 16.93 39.52 -7.85
N LYS A 490 17.79 40.51 -8.08
CA LYS A 490 17.49 41.88 -7.66
C LYS A 490 16.11 42.24 -8.19
N GLY A 491 15.20 42.62 -7.31
CA GLY A 491 13.85 43.01 -7.70
C GLY A 491 13.90 44.24 -8.61
N ASN A 492 13.20 44.19 -9.75
CA ASN A 492 12.98 45.35 -10.59
C ASN A 492 12.01 46.32 -9.90
N ALA A 493 12.55 47.19 -9.05
CA ALA A 493 12.03 48.53 -8.89
C ALA A 493 12.85 49.46 -9.80
N GLU A 494 12.16 50.42 -10.43
CA GLU A 494 12.74 51.46 -11.30
C GLU A 494 13.37 50.99 -12.62
N GLN A 495 12.61 51.07 -13.72
CA GLN A 495 12.67 52.26 -14.60
C GLN A 495 11.72 52.11 -15.80
N GLN A 496 10.72 53.00 -15.89
CA GLN A 496 10.11 53.37 -17.17
C GLN A 496 11.03 54.40 -17.83
N GLY A 497 11.54 54.13 -19.05
CA GLY A 497 12.26 55.17 -19.77
C GLY A 497 13.02 54.76 -21.03
N LYS A 498 12.45 55.11 -22.19
CA LYS A 498 13.12 55.59 -23.41
C LYS A 498 14.07 54.67 -24.22
N HIS A 499 13.61 54.39 -25.45
CA HIS A 499 14.26 54.67 -26.75
C HIS A 499 15.63 54.06 -27.17
N HIS A 500 15.63 53.67 -28.46
CA HIS A 500 16.75 53.55 -29.42
C HIS A 500 17.80 52.43 -29.24
N GLN A 501 17.65 51.38 -30.06
CA GLN A 501 18.40 51.21 -31.33
C GLN A 501 19.84 51.75 -31.35
N GLU A 502 20.85 50.86 -31.39
CA GLU A 502 21.85 50.80 -32.47
C GLU A 502 22.76 49.55 -32.44
N ASP A 503 23.57 49.42 -33.50
CA ASP A 503 24.33 48.27 -33.96
C ASP A 503 25.65 47.94 -33.20
N SER A 504 26.25 46.82 -33.63
CA SER A 504 27.69 46.63 -33.94
C SER A 504 28.50 45.62 -33.11
N THR A 505 28.79 44.50 -33.78
CA THR A 505 30.09 43.79 -33.93
C THR A 505 31.22 43.95 -32.90
N VAL A 506 31.90 42.84 -32.60
CA VAL A 506 33.31 42.58 -33.01
C VAL A 506 33.71 41.11 -32.82
N GLU A 507 34.52 40.57 -33.75
CA GLU A 507 35.03 39.19 -33.79
C GLU A 507 36.38 38.98 -33.07
N ARG A 508 36.82 37.70 -33.04
CA ARG A 508 38.19 37.12 -32.94
C ARG A 508 38.50 36.40 -31.63
N SER A 509 39.26 35.30 -31.58
CA SER A 509 39.74 34.34 -32.62
C SER A 509 40.42 33.12 -31.92
N ILE A 510 41.00 32.18 -32.69
CA ILE A 510 41.71 30.92 -32.32
C ILE A 510 40.77 29.69 -32.41
N GLY A 511 41.08 28.62 -33.16
CA GLY A 511 42.19 28.36 -34.09
C GLY A 511 42.01 27.00 -34.78
N ASN A 512 42.49 26.85 -36.03
CA ASN A 512 42.24 25.65 -36.85
C ASN A 512 43.01 24.40 -36.35
N VAL A 513 42.35 23.24 -36.42
CA VAL A 513 43.00 21.91 -36.40
C VAL A 513 42.52 21.11 -37.61
N ASP A 514 43.46 20.48 -38.31
CA ASP A 514 43.24 19.73 -39.55
C ASP A 514 42.43 18.44 -39.32
N LEU A 515 41.30 18.31 -40.01
CA LEU A 515 40.32 17.24 -39.86
C LEU A 515 40.50 16.06 -40.83
N LEU A 516 41.48 16.11 -41.75
CA LEU A 516 41.66 15.07 -42.79
C LEU A 516 42.64 13.95 -42.41
N GLY A 517 43.56 14.17 -41.47
CA GLY A 517 44.45 13.10 -40.97
C GLY A 517 43.73 12.09 -40.06
N LEU A 518 42.89 12.57 -39.15
CA LEU A 518 42.29 11.76 -38.07
C LEU A 518 41.31 10.68 -38.56
N GLN A 519 40.72 10.84 -39.74
CA GLN A 519 39.68 9.94 -40.23
C GLN A 519 40.22 8.56 -40.69
N ASN A 520 41.50 8.46 -41.03
CA ASN A 520 42.09 7.22 -41.54
C ASN A 520 42.59 6.29 -40.43
N GLU A 521 43.12 6.79 -39.32
CA GLU A 521 43.51 5.96 -38.18
C GLU A 521 42.29 5.36 -37.45
N ILE A 522 41.20 6.14 -37.34
CA ILE A 522 39.94 5.68 -36.73
C ILE A 522 39.32 4.49 -37.49
N LYS A 523 39.52 4.38 -38.81
CA LYS A 523 39.06 3.22 -39.61
C LYS A 523 39.85 1.94 -39.29
N SER A 524 41.16 2.04 -39.02
CA SER A 524 41.99 0.90 -38.65
C SER A 524 41.70 0.40 -37.23
N ALA A 525 41.53 1.31 -36.25
CA ALA A 525 41.15 0.96 -34.88
C ALA A 525 39.79 0.24 -34.81
N ARG A 526 38.82 0.63 -35.64
CA ARG A 526 37.49 -0.01 -35.73
C ARG A 526 37.52 -1.45 -36.27
N ARG A 527 38.54 -1.85 -37.04
CA ARG A 527 38.72 -3.25 -37.47
C ARG A 527 39.29 -4.15 -36.37
N LEU A 528 40.18 -3.62 -35.52
CA LEU A 528 40.79 -4.40 -34.43
C LEU A 528 39.79 -4.66 -33.28
N LYS A 529 38.95 -3.67 -32.95
CA LYS A 529 37.94 -3.77 -31.88
C LYS A 529 36.86 -4.85 -32.14
N ARG A 530 36.71 -5.33 -33.39
CA ARG A 530 35.77 -6.41 -33.76
C ARG A 530 36.32 -7.84 -33.60
N LYS A 531 37.61 -8.02 -33.24
CA LYS A 531 38.23 -9.35 -33.09
C LYS A 531 38.54 -9.79 -31.65
N ILE A 532 38.36 -8.94 -30.64
CA ILE A 532 38.67 -9.23 -29.23
C ILE A 532 37.41 -9.14 -28.34
N HIS A 533 36.28 -9.66 -28.84
CA HIS A 533 35.03 -9.78 -28.08
C HIS A 533 34.25 -11.03 -28.50
N HIS A 534 34.91 -12.19 -28.42
CA HIS A 534 34.24 -13.48 -28.53
C HIS A 534 34.52 -14.32 -27.30
N THR A 535 33.44 -14.93 -26.78
CA THR A 535 33.39 -15.88 -25.66
C THR A 535 33.34 -15.27 -24.24
N VAL A 536 32.36 -15.75 -23.45
CA VAL A 536 32.07 -15.55 -22.01
C VAL A 536 31.19 -14.36 -21.54
N ARG A 537 31.19 -13.15 -22.11
CA ARG A 537 30.52 -11.96 -21.47
C ARG A 537 29.21 -11.40 -22.07
N LEU A 538 28.38 -12.21 -22.73
CA LEU A 538 27.16 -11.74 -23.44
C LEU A 538 25.79 -12.23 -22.92
N ARG A 539 25.72 -13.07 -21.89
CA ARG A 539 24.42 -13.45 -21.28
C ARG A 539 23.97 -12.53 -20.14
N HIS A 540 24.88 -11.98 -19.34
CA HIS A 540 24.52 -11.14 -18.19
C HIS A 540 24.09 -9.72 -18.60
N ILE A 541 24.77 -9.12 -19.60
CA ILE A 541 24.51 -7.74 -20.07
C ILE A 541 23.14 -7.63 -20.78
N ASN A 542 22.73 -8.65 -21.54
CA ASN A 542 21.43 -8.62 -22.23
C ASN A 542 20.25 -8.80 -21.26
N THR A 543 20.42 -9.53 -20.15
CA THR A 543 19.39 -9.64 -19.11
C THR A 543 19.26 -8.31 -18.35
N LEU A 544 20.38 -7.74 -17.88
CA LEU A 544 20.39 -6.42 -17.23
C LEU A 544 19.80 -5.33 -18.12
N LYS A 545 20.11 -5.32 -19.42
CA LYS A 545 19.52 -4.37 -20.36
C LYS A 545 18.00 -4.57 -20.53
N ALA A 546 17.53 -5.81 -20.67
CA ALA A 546 16.09 -6.09 -20.76
C ALA A 546 15.32 -5.76 -19.47
N GLN A 547 16.00 -5.76 -18.32
CA GLN A 547 15.48 -5.39 -17.00
C GLN A 547 15.40 -3.86 -16.87
N LEU A 548 16.50 -3.15 -17.17
CA LEU A 548 16.53 -1.68 -17.28
C LEU A 548 15.53 -1.12 -18.32
N ASP A 549 15.35 -1.78 -19.47
CA ASP A 549 14.37 -1.37 -20.50
C ASP A 549 12.91 -1.66 -20.07
N ALA A 550 12.69 -2.65 -19.19
CA ALA A 550 11.38 -2.92 -18.61
C ALA A 550 11.05 -1.93 -17.47
N GLU A 551 12.03 -1.64 -16.62
CA GLU A 551 11.96 -0.59 -15.63
C GLU A 551 11.69 0.76 -16.30
N TYR A 552 12.45 1.13 -17.34
CA TYR A 552 12.31 2.40 -18.08
C TYR A 552 10.86 2.69 -18.53
N GLU A 553 10.14 1.71 -19.10
CA GLU A 553 8.74 1.92 -19.51
C GLU A 553 7.74 1.91 -18.35
N VAL A 554 8.02 1.19 -17.24
CA VAL A 554 7.18 1.21 -16.02
C VAL A 554 7.37 2.55 -15.27
N MET A 555 8.62 2.95 -15.04
CA MET A 555 9.06 4.25 -14.53
C MET A 555 8.35 5.42 -15.23
N LYS A 556 8.45 5.47 -16.56
CA LYS A 556 7.81 6.47 -17.44
C LYS A 556 6.28 6.50 -17.26
N CYS A 557 5.66 5.33 -17.20
CA CYS A 557 4.22 5.14 -17.01
C CYS A 557 3.69 5.73 -15.67
N LEU A 558 4.54 5.81 -14.65
CA LEU A 558 4.13 6.11 -13.28
C LEU A 558 4.66 7.47 -12.77
N ALA A 559 5.81 7.91 -13.30
CA ALA A 559 6.35 9.26 -13.06
C ALA A 559 5.70 10.34 -13.94
N SER A 560 5.16 9.99 -15.12
CA SER A 560 4.48 10.90 -16.06
C SER A 560 3.46 11.87 -15.44
N PRO A 561 2.52 11.46 -14.54
CA PRO A 561 1.63 12.41 -13.86
C PRO A 561 2.31 13.49 -12.99
N TYR A 562 3.65 13.47 -12.88
CA TYR A 562 4.42 14.35 -12.00
C TYR A 562 5.59 15.07 -12.71
N LEU A 563 5.73 14.98 -14.03
CA LEU A 563 6.78 15.67 -14.82
C LEU A 563 6.21 16.87 -15.60
N SER A 564 7.07 17.84 -15.93
CA SER A 564 6.76 18.95 -16.85
C SER A 564 7.10 18.61 -18.30
N LYS A 565 6.60 19.42 -19.23
CA LYS A 565 6.71 19.17 -20.67
C LYS A 565 8.16 19.21 -21.19
N GLU A 566 8.96 20.14 -20.64
CA GLU A 566 10.39 20.30 -20.96
C GLU A 566 11.24 19.16 -20.39
N GLU A 567 10.81 18.55 -19.27
CA GLU A 567 11.46 17.39 -18.65
C GLU A 567 11.20 16.09 -19.44
N GLU A 568 10.06 15.99 -20.15
CA GLU A 568 9.70 14.86 -21.00
C GLU A 568 10.51 14.86 -22.32
N GLU A 569 10.70 16.03 -22.93
CA GLU A 569 11.45 16.18 -24.20
C GLU A 569 12.96 15.88 -24.03
N ALA A 570 13.58 16.30 -22.91
CA ALA A 570 14.98 16.00 -22.63
C ALA A 570 15.23 14.49 -22.40
N TRP A 571 14.28 13.79 -21.77
CA TRP A 571 14.37 12.35 -21.49
C TRP A 571 14.30 11.50 -22.77
N HIS A 572 13.51 11.94 -23.76
CA HIS A 572 13.34 11.24 -25.03
C HIS A 572 14.59 11.19 -25.91
N LEU A 573 15.53 12.11 -25.73
CA LEU A 573 16.75 12.19 -26.53
C LEU A 573 17.79 11.09 -26.22
N GLU A 574 17.69 10.44 -25.06
CA GLU A 574 18.81 9.71 -24.45
C GLU A 574 18.66 8.16 -24.45
N TYR A 575 17.44 7.60 -24.58
CA TYR A 575 17.15 6.19 -24.19
C TYR A 575 16.30 5.31 -25.16
N GLY A 576 16.31 5.51 -26.47
CA GLY A 576 15.48 4.69 -27.40
C GLY A 576 16.19 3.51 -28.12
N THR A 577 15.72 2.25 -27.96
CA THR A 577 15.68 1.09 -28.94
C THR A 577 15.81 -0.31 -28.28
N THR A 578 15.15 -1.43 -28.68
CA THR A 578 13.90 -1.77 -29.45
C THR A 578 13.66 -3.30 -29.44
N ASP A 579 12.41 -3.78 -29.23
CA ASP A 579 11.79 -5.07 -29.69
C ASP A 579 12.44 -6.45 -29.39
N GLN A 580 11.77 -7.62 -29.31
CA GLN A 580 10.37 -8.10 -29.20
C GLN A 580 10.44 -9.58 -28.69
N GLN A 581 9.44 -10.33 -28.17
CA GLN A 581 8.10 -10.58 -28.72
C GLN A 581 7.12 -11.30 -27.75
N ARG A 582 7.58 -11.90 -26.64
CA ARG A 582 6.71 -12.64 -25.67
C ARG A 582 6.29 -11.86 -24.43
N ALA A 583 6.98 -10.76 -24.10
CA ALA A 583 6.56 -9.82 -23.05
C ALA A 583 5.45 -8.83 -23.53
N ASN A 584 4.88 -9.04 -24.72
CA ASN A 584 4.16 -7.99 -25.45
C ASN A 584 2.72 -7.73 -24.99
N SER A 585 1.97 -8.71 -24.51
CA SER A 585 0.54 -8.53 -24.19
C SER A 585 0.33 -7.52 -23.05
N SER A 586 0.96 -7.74 -21.90
CA SER A 586 0.87 -6.85 -20.74
C SER A 586 1.61 -5.52 -20.95
N LYS A 587 2.82 -5.53 -21.54
CA LYS A 587 3.57 -4.29 -21.87
C LYS A 587 2.77 -3.39 -22.80
N GLN A 588 2.13 -3.93 -23.84
CA GLN A 588 1.28 -3.14 -24.71
C GLN A 588 -0.01 -2.67 -24.02
N TRP A 589 -0.62 -3.44 -23.13
CA TRP A 589 -1.85 -2.99 -22.44
C TRP A 589 -1.57 -1.80 -21.51
N ILE A 590 -0.51 -1.87 -20.70
CA ILE A 590 -0.10 -0.81 -19.76
C ILE A 590 0.37 0.44 -20.51
N ALA A 591 1.26 0.29 -21.50
CA ALA A 591 1.76 1.41 -22.28
C ALA A 591 0.71 2.04 -23.23
N ARG A 592 -0.39 1.31 -23.54
CA ARG A 592 -1.62 1.88 -24.15
C ARG A 592 -2.59 2.44 -23.12
N HIS A 593 -2.48 2.10 -21.83
CA HIS A 593 -3.31 2.65 -20.76
C HIS A 593 -2.82 4.03 -20.36
N LEU A 594 -1.51 4.22 -20.29
CA LEU A 594 -0.93 5.45 -19.74
C LEU A 594 -0.63 6.51 -20.81
N ARG A 595 -0.56 6.12 -22.10
CA ARG A 595 -0.71 7.02 -23.25
C ARG A 595 -2.17 7.27 -23.65
N ASP A 596 -3.14 6.74 -22.90
CA ASP A 596 -4.54 6.93 -23.25
C ASP A 596 -4.98 8.35 -22.87
N PRO A 597 -5.43 9.18 -23.84
CA PRO A 597 -5.72 10.59 -23.57
C PRO A 597 -6.82 10.74 -22.51
N TYR A 598 -7.70 9.76 -22.36
CA TYR A 598 -8.79 9.76 -21.38
C TYR A 598 -8.34 9.41 -19.95
N VAL A 599 -7.17 8.77 -19.78
CA VAL A 599 -6.53 8.54 -18.48
C VAL A 599 -5.77 9.77 -18.02
N VAL A 600 -5.15 10.51 -18.95
CA VAL A 600 -4.58 11.83 -18.65
C VAL A 600 -5.71 12.80 -18.30
N ARG A 601 -6.76 12.84 -19.12
CA ARG A 601 -7.90 13.76 -18.96
C ARG A 601 -8.73 13.51 -17.69
N CYS A 602 -8.79 12.28 -17.15
CA CYS A 602 -9.54 12.01 -15.92
C CYS A 602 -8.90 12.70 -14.71
N ARG A 603 -7.56 12.79 -14.71
CA ARG A 603 -6.79 13.50 -13.68
C ARG A 603 -7.00 15.01 -13.77
N SER A 604 -6.98 15.59 -14.98
CA SER A 604 -7.17 17.04 -15.15
C SER A 604 -8.60 17.53 -14.91
N GLU A 605 -9.62 16.70 -15.21
CA GLU A 605 -11.05 17.06 -15.05
C GLU A 605 -11.69 16.49 -13.76
N ASN A 606 -10.86 15.95 -12.86
CA ASN A 606 -11.26 15.37 -11.57
C ASN A 606 -12.41 14.36 -11.70
N TYR A 607 -12.15 13.30 -12.47
CA TYR A 607 -12.99 12.10 -12.59
C TYR A 607 -12.23 10.87 -12.08
N ARG A 608 -12.91 10.01 -11.30
CA ARG A 608 -12.29 8.86 -10.60
C ARG A 608 -11.57 7.89 -11.53
N CYS A 609 -12.09 7.66 -12.74
CA CYS A 609 -11.38 6.91 -13.78
C CYS A 609 -11.85 7.30 -15.18
N ARG A 610 -11.10 6.85 -16.19
CA ARG A 610 -11.34 7.13 -17.63
C ARG A 610 -12.72 6.77 -18.16
N SER A 611 -13.50 5.90 -17.50
CA SER A 611 -14.81 5.46 -18.02
C SER A 611 -15.82 6.62 -18.04
N ALA A 612 -15.61 7.65 -17.21
CA ALA A 612 -16.36 8.91 -17.26
C ALA A 612 -16.44 9.50 -18.67
N PHE A 613 -15.35 9.46 -19.45
CA PHE A 613 -15.34 10.01 -20.80
C PHE A 613 -16.18 9.24 -21.80
N LYS A 614 -16.44 7.95 -21.56
CA LYS A 614 -17.35 7.17 -22.39
C LYS A 614 -18.77 7.71 -22.25
N LEU A 615 -19.23 7.91 -21.01
CA LEU A 615 -20.53 8.49 -20.74
C LEU A 615 -20.61 9.96 -21.18
N LEU A 616 -19.57 10.77 -20.94
CA LEU A 616 -19.50 12.16 -21.40
C LEU A 616 -19.59 12.25 -22.93
N GLU A 617 -18.83 11.47 -23.69
CA GLU A 617 -18.87 11.53 -25.16
C GLU A 617 -20.20 11.02 -25.73
N ILE A 618 -20.81 10.02 -25.08
CA ILE A 618 -22.16 9.55 -25.44
C ILE A 618 -23.19 10.66 -25.15
N ASP A 619 -23.11 11.33 -24.00
CA ASP A 619 -24.01 12.44 -23.67
C ASP A 619 -23.76 13.69 -24.54
N ASP A 620 -22.52 14.10 -24.74
CA ASP A 620 -22.21 15.26 -25.58
C ASP A 620 -22.69 15.05 -27.02
N ARG A 621 -22.60 13.81 -27.54
CA ARG A 621 -23.08 13.45 -28.89
C ARG A 621 -24.59 13.27 -29.01
N PHE A 622 -25.26 12.69 -28.02
CA PHE A 622 -26.68 12.30 -28.11
C PHE A 622 -27.63 13.11 -27.21
N GLN A 623 -27.08 13.94 -26.33
CA GLN A 623 -27.77 14.87 -25.44
C GLN A 623 -28.83 14.18 -24.59
N ILE A 624 -28.44 13.10 -23.92
CA ILE A 624 -29.34 12.18 -23.22
C ILE A 624 -29.56 12.57 -21.75
N LEU A 625 -28.56 13.17 -21.09
CA LEU A 625 -28.65 13.65 -19.72
C LEU A 625 -29.17 15.10 -19.70
N LYS A 626 -30.09 15.37 -18.78
CA LYS A 626 -30.68 16.70 -18.55
C LYS A 626 -30.86 16.93 -17.04
N PRO A 627 -30.72 18.19 -16.55
CA PRO A 627 -31.07 18.55 -15.18
C PRO A 627 -32.50 18.13 -14.83
N GLY A 628 -32.71 17.59 -13.63
CA GLY A 628 -34.02 17.11 -13.19
C GLY A 628 -34.36 15.65 -13.56
N MET A 629 -33.41 14.89 -14.08
CA MET A 629 -33.60 13.45 -14.36
C MET A 629 -33.38 12.59 -13.11
N LEU A 630 -34.15 11.51 -13.01
CA LEU A 630 -33.92 10.41 -12.05
C LEU A 630 -33.18 9.27 -12.77
N VAL A 631 -31.97 8.93 -12.32
CA VAL A 631 -31.10 7.95 -12.98
C VAL A 631 -30.63 6.87 -12.01
N LEU A 632 -30.54 5.63 -12.49
CA LEU A 632 -29.91 4.50 -11.80
C LEU A 632 -28.64 4.05 -12.54
N ASP A 633 -27.52 3.99 -11.81
CA ASP A 633 -26.20 3.57 -12.26
C ASP A 633 -25.90 2.15 -11.75
N LEU A 634 -25.82 1.19 -12.67
CA LEU A 634 -25.55 -0.23 -12.40
C LEU A 634 -24.08 -0.55 -12.71
N GLY A 635 -23.37 -1.17 -11.78
CA GLY A 635 -21.91 -1.35 -11.93
C GLY A 635 -21.17 -0.03 -11.75
N SER A 636 -21.59 0.72 -10.73
CA SER A 636 -21.17 2.10 -10.52
C SER A 636 -19.75 2.25 -9.96
N SER A 637 -19.12 1.21 -9.40
CA SER A 637 -17.75 1.27 -8.85
C SER A 637 -16.71 1.56 -9.94
N PRO A 638 -15.72 2.46 -9.73
CA PRO A 638 -15.41 3.19 -8.50
C PRO A 638 -16.16 4.53 -8.34
N GLY A 639 -17.14 4.84 -9.19
CA GLY A 639 -18.02 6.03 -9.10
C GLY A 639 -17.95 6.98 -10.30
N SER A 640 -17.21 6.63 -11.35
CA SER A 640 -16.92 7.53 -12.47
C SER A 640 -18.13 7.91 -13.31
N TRP A 641 -19.07 6.98 -13.52
CA TRP A 641 -20.34 7.28 -14.22
C TRP A 641 -21.26 8.08 -13.30
N SER A 642 -21.46 7.64 -12.06
CA SER A 642 -22.13 8.39 -10.99
C SER A 642 -21.66 9.86 -10.85
N GLN A 643 -20.36 10.14 -10.98
CA GLN A 643 -19.84 11.52 -11.02
C GLN A 643 -20.33 12.34 -12.21
N VAL A 644 -20.33 11.75 -13.42
CA VAL A 644 -20.84 12.41 -14.64
C VAL A 644 -22.35 12.63 -14.51
N LEU A 645 -23.08 11.62 -14.05
CA LEU A 645 -24.53 11.69 -13.82
C LEU A 645 -24.86 12.82 -12.85
N SER A 646 -24.24 12.86 -11.67
CA SER A 646 -24.51 13.86 -10.63
C SER A 646 -24.37 15.30 -11.14
N ARG A 647 -23.27 15.56 -11.87
CA ARG A 647 -23.01 16.86 -12.52
C ARG A 647 -24.03 17.17 -13.62
N ARG A 648 -24.40 16.21 -14.47
CA ARG A 648 -25.27 16.43 -15.65
C ARG A 648 -26.76 16.48 -15.32
N VAL A 649 -27.24 15.71 -14.34
CA VAL A 649 -28.65 15.74 -13.88
C VAL A 649 -28.91 16.74 -12.75
N ASN A 650 -27.86 17.43 -12.28
CA ASN A 650 -27.92 18.45 -11.25
C ASN A 650 -28.45 17.92 -9.90
N SER A 651 -28.01 16.73 -9.47
CA SER A 651 -28.37 16.16 -8.16
C SER A 651 -27.56 16.74 -6.99
N VAL A 652 -26.66 17.67 -7.27
CA VAL A 652 -25.97 18.54 -6.30
C VAL A 652 -26.62 19.92 -6.12
N LYS A 653 -27.76 20.18 -6.77
CA LYS A 653 -28.56 21.41 -6.64
C LYS A 653 -27.80 22.72 -6.89
N LEU A 654 -27.05 22.76 -7.99
CA LEU A 654 -26.31 23.95 -8.41
C LEU A 654 -27.20 24.94 -9.18
N GLY A 655 -27.40 26.11 -8.60
CA GLY A 655 -28.15 27.22 -9.19
C GLY A 655 -29.66 26.96 -9.35
N SER A 656 -30.28 27.60 -10.35
CA SER A 656 -31.72 27.57 -10.59
C SER A 656 -32.21 26.45 -11.53
N LYS A 657 -31.32 25.54 -11.95
CA LYS A 657 -31.70 24.43 -12.84
C LYS A 657 -32.51 23.37 -12.08
N PRO A 658 -33.42 22.63 -12.75
CA PRO A 658 -34.13 21.51 -12.14
C PRO A 658 -33.20 20.51 -11.43
N PHE A 659 -33.66 19.98 -10.30
CA PHE A 659 -32.89 19.08 -9.43
C PHE A 659 -33.18 17.62 -9.74
N GLY A 660 -32.15 16.85 -10.14
CA GLY A 660 -32.26 15.42 -10.41
C GLY A 660 -31.89 14.55 -9.21
N LYS A 661 -31.96 13.23 -9.37
CA LYS A 661 -31.50 12.24 -8.38
C LYS A 661 -30.67 11.16 -9.09
N VAL A 662 -29.53 10.78 -8.51
CA VAL A 662 -28.72 9.65 -8.97
C VAL A 662 -28.75 8.58 -7.91
N PHE A 663 -29.13 7.37 -8.30
CA PHE A 663 -29.05 6.16 -7.48
C PHE A 663 -27.93 5.29 -8.03
N ALA A 664 -27.08 4.75 -7.17
CA ALA A 664 -25.91 3.97 -7.59
C ALA A 664 -25.84 2.64 -6.85
N VAL A 665 -25.51 1.56 -7.56
CA VAL A 665 -25.32 0.22 -7.01
C VAL A 665 -24.13 -0.48 -7.70
N ASP A 666 -23.40 -1.27 -6.93
CA ASP A 666 -22.34 -2.17 -7.39
C ASP A 666 -22.17 -3.29 -6.36
N ARG A 667 -21.49 -4.39 -6.70
CA ARG A 667 -21.03 -5.39 -5.72
C ARG A 667 -19.87 -4.88 -4.85
N GLN A 668 -19.02 -4.01 -5.40
CA GLN A 668 -17.93 -3.37 -4.67
C GLN A 668 -18.40 -2.08 -3.99
N PRO A 669 -17.88 -1.72 -2.80
CA PRO A 669 -18.09 -0.39 -2.25
C PRO A 669 -17.42 0.68 -3.12
N MET A 670 -17.96 1.89 -3.11
CA MET A 670 -17.28 3.08 -3.63
C MET A 670 -17.33 4.22 -2.61
N GLU A 671 -16.31 5.07 -2.62
CA GLU A 671 -16.28 6.30 -1.82
C GLU A 671 -17.54 7.16 -2.07
N PRO A 672 -18.12 7.82 -1.04
CA PRO A 672 -19.29 8.68 -1.21
C PRO A 672 -19.12 9.75 -2.30
N LEU A 673 -20.23 10.15 -2.93
CA LEU A 673 -20.26 11.17 -3.98
C LEU A 673 -21.40 12.15 -3.75
N ASP A 674 -21.09 13.45 -3.88
CA ASP A 674 -22.09 14.50 -3.76
C ASP A 674 -23.24 14.30 -4.75
N GLY A 675 -24.47 14.35 -4.25
CA GLY A 675 -25.68 14.15 -5.05
C GLY A 675 -25.90 12.72 -5.54
N VAL A 676 -25.20 11.72 -5.02
CA VAL A 676 -25.38 10.31 -5.38
C VAL A 676 -25.86 9.50 -4.17
N THR A 677 -27.02 8.87 -4.32
CA THR A 677 -27.61 7.98 -3.32
C THR A 677 -27.08 6.56 -3.53
N TRP A 678 -26.19 6.11 -2.64
CA TRP A 678 -25.67 4.75 -2.63
C TRP A 678 -26.74 3.75 -2.16
N LEU A 679 -27.04 2.74 -2.98
CA LEU A 679 -27.99 1.67 -2.65
C LEU A 679 -27.33 0.42 -2.04
N GLY A 680 -26.06 0.53 -1.66
CA GLY A 680 -25.28 -0.48 -0.95
C GLY A 680 -24.47 -1.43 -1.86
N PRO A 681 -23.49 -2.15 -1.30
CA PRO A 681 -22.90 -3.29 -1.98
C PRO A 681 -23.99 -4.34 -2.24
N LEU A 682 -24.15 -4.75 -3.49
CA LEU A 682 -25.15 -5.72 -3.93
C LEU A 682 -24.74 -6.33 -5.27
N ASP A 683 -24.44 -7.63 -5.28
CA ASP A 683 -24.26 -8.38 -6.52
C ASP A 683 -25.64 -8.68 -7.13
N LEU A 684 -25.92 -8.11 -8.31
CA LEU A 684 -27.21 -8.22 -8.98
C LEU A 684 -27.40 -9.57 -9.69
N SER A 685 -26.35 -10.40 -9.77
CA SER A 685 -26.41 -11.72 -10.43
C SER A 685 -26.89 -12.85 -9.53
N VAL A 686 -27.08 -12.60 -8.22
CA VAL A 686 -27.41 -13.64 -7.23
C VAL A 686 -28.77 -13.41 -6.55
N GLY A 687 -29.51 -14.49 -6.30
CA GLY A 687 -30.71 -14.52 -5.46
C GLY A 687 -31.77 -13.47 -5.83
N ASP A 688 -32.39 -12.88 -4.80
CA ASP A 688 -33.46 -11.87 -4.94
C ASP A 688 -32.93 -10.42 -5.01
N SER A 689 -31.64 -10.24 -5.32
CA SER A 689 -30.93 -8.96 -5.33
C SER A 689 -31.64 -7.87 -6.16
N VAL A 690 -32.23 -8.22 -7.30
CA VAL A 690 -33.02 -7.29 -8.12
C VAL A 690 -34.22 -6.72 -7.35
N ASN A 691 -34.95 -7.55 -6.60
CA ASN A 691 -36.09 -7.05 -5.83
C ASN A 691 -35.64 -6.25 -4.60
N VAL A 692 -34.52 -6.62 -3.97
CA VAL A 692 -33.87 -5.81 -2.92
C VAL A 692 -33.47 -4.42 -3.45
N LEU A 693 -32.86 -4.35 -4.64
CA LEU A 693 -32.54 -3.08 -5.32
C LEU A 693 -33.81 -2.23 -5.55
N LEU A 694 -34.87 -2.85 -6.09
CA LEU A 694 -36.14 -2.18 -6.34
C LEU A 694 -36.80 -1.68 -5.04
N GLN A 695 -36.72 -2.45 -3.95
CA GLN A 695 -37.25 -2.08 -2.64
C GLN A 695 -36.46 -0.91 -2.03
N ARG A 696 -35.13 -0.99 -1.99
CA ARG A 696 -34.24 0.09 -1.51
C ARG A 696 -34.47 1.39 -2.28
N ARG A 697 -34.65 1.31 -3.61
CA ARG A 697 -34.99 2.48 -4.45
C ARG A 697 -36.38 3.05 -4.12
N ARG A 698 -37.39 2.18 -3.94
CA ARG A 698 -38.77 2.59 -3.62
C ARG A 698 -38.87 3.28 -2.26
N SER A 699 -38.09 2.88 -1.25
CA SER A 699 -38.06 3.56 0.06
C SER A 699 -37.37 4.94 0.03
N LEU A 700 -36.75 5.32 -1.08
CA LEU A 700 -35.98 6.58 -1.24
C LEU A 700 -36.59 7.51 -2.32
N THR A 701 -37.81 7.21 -2.76
CA THR A 701 -38.60 8.02 -3.70
C THR A 701 -40.04 8.10 -3.21
N ASP A 702 -40.75 9.18 -3.56
CA ASP A 702 -42.13 9.40 -3.11
C ASP A 702 -43.08 8.45 -3.85
N GLY A 703 -43.22 7.22 -3.35
CA GLY A 703 -44.08 6.18 -3.93
C GLY A 703 -43.45 5.36 -5.07
N GLY A 704 -42.11 5.34 -5.20
CA GLY A 704 -41.44 4.48 -6.18
C GLY A 704 -41.26 5.06 -7.58
N GLU A 705 -41.33 6.39 -7.73
CA GLU A 705 -41.23 7.19 -8.96
C GLU A 705 -40.46 6.49 -10.11
N PRO A 706 -41.06 6.35 -11.32
CA PRO A 706 -40.36 5.80 -12.48
C PRO A 706 -39.12 6.63 -12.86
N LEU A 707 -38.06 5.94 -13.25
CA LEU A 707 -36.78 6.53 -13.63
C LEU A 707 -36.83 7.10 -15.05
N ASP A 708 -36.03 8.14 -15.29
CA ASP A 708 -35.76 8.64 -16.65
C ASP A 708 -34.64 7.87 -17.32
N ALA A 709 -33.70 7.31 -16.56
CA ALA A 709 -32.64 6.50 -17.14
C ALA A 709 -32.16 5.35 -16.26
N VAL A 710 -31.72 4.28 -16.91
CA VAL A 710 -30.90 3.22 -16.33
C VAL A 710 -29.65 3.10 -17.18
N VAL A 711 -28.48 3.19 -16.55
CA VAL A 711 -27.17 3.08 -17.21
C VAL A 711 -26.37 1.95 -16.56
N SER A 712 -25.54 1.26 -17.35
CA SER A 712 -24.78 0.10 -16.91
C SER A 712 -23.40 0.03 -17.57
N ASP A 713 -22.33 0.15 -16.79
CA ASP A 713 -20.94 -0.13 -17.21
C ASP A 713 -20.43 -1.50 -16.70
N MET A 714 -21.35 -2.30 -16.12
CA MET A 714 -21.09 -3.65 -15.60
C MET A 714 -20.32 -4.53 -16.59
N ALA A 715 -19.39 -5.31 -16.06
CA ALA A 715 -18.67 -6.35 -16.79
C ALA A 715 -18.33 -7.51 -15.85
N PRO A 716 -18.28 -8.76 -16.33
CA PRO A 716 -17.80 -9.87 -15.54
C PRO A 716 -16.27 -9.83 -15.42
N ASN A 717 -15.71 -10.55 -14.46
CA ASN A 717 -14.27 -10.83 -14.44
C ASN A 717 -13.91 -11.63 -15.71
N ALA A 718 -12.98 -11.07 -16.51
CA ALA A 718 -12.55 -11.69 -17.75
C ALA A 718 -11.73 -12.95 -17.48
N THR A 719 -12.15 -14.07 -18.06
CA THR A 719 -11.47 -15.37 -18.01
C THR A 719 -10.36 -15.49 -19.05
N GLY A 720 -10.35 -14.61 -20.06
CA GLY A 720 -9.48 -14.71 -21.23
C GLY A 720 -10.04 -15.62 -22.32
N CYS A 721 -11.16 -16.31 -22.07
CA CYS A 721 -11.89 -17.09 -23.06
C CYS A 721 -13.02 -16.24 -23.66
N ALA A 722 -12.81 -15.72 -24.87
CA ALA A 722 -13.69 -14.73 -25.49
C ALA A 722 -15.17 -15.15 -25.63
N SER A 723 -15.46 -16.44 -25.80
CA SER A 723 -16.84 -16.96 -25.85
C SER A 723 -17.52 -16.91 -24.48
N VAL A 724 -16.85 -17.41 -23.43
CA VAL A 724 -17.35 -17.39 -22.05
C VAL A 724 -17.49 -15.96 -21.52
N ASP A 725 -16.52 -15.11 -21.82
CA ASP A 725 -16.52 -13.70 -21.44
C ASP A 725 -17.66 -12.93 -22.13
N HIS A 726 -17.95 -13.26 -23.40
CA HIS A 726 -19.09 -12.69 -24.12
C HIS A 726 -20.44 -13.17 -23.57
N GLU A 727 -20.60 -14.47 -23.29
CA GLU A 727 -21.84 -15.03 -22.72
C GLU A 727 -22.18 -14.36 -21.38
N ARG A 728 -21.18 -14.25 -20.48
CA ARG A 728 -21.35 -13.64 -19.16
C ARG A 728 -21.74 -12.16 -19.22
N ILE A 729 -21.14 -11.36 -20.11
CA ILE A 729 -21.53 -9.94 -20.24
C ILE A 729 -22.90 -9.76 -20.91
N VAL A 730 -23.30 -10.69 -21.78
CA VAL A 730 -24.66 -10.71 -22.36
C VAL A 730 -25.72 -11.03 -21.28
N GLN A 731 -25.45 -11.98 -20.38
CA GLN A 731 -26.32 -12.25 -19.23
C GLN A 731 -26.49 -11.01 -18.32
N LEU A 732 -25.40 -10.29 -18.01
CA LEU A 732 -25.45 -9.02 -17.28
C LEU A 732 -26.18 -7.90 -18.06
N GLY A 733 -26.12 -7.93 -19.40
CA GLY A 733 -26.88 -7.04 -20.27
C GLY A 733 -28.40 -7.29 -20.17
N PHE A 734 -28.84 -8.54 -20.29
CA PHE A 734 -30.26 -8.91 -20.11
C PHE A 734 -30.76 -8.60 -18.69
N LEU A 735 -29.95 -8.84 -17.67
CA LEU A 735 -30.24 -8.44 -16.29
C LEU A 735 -30.45 -6.92 -16.19
N SER A 736 -29.52 -6.12 -16.73
CA SER A 736 -29.61 -4.65 -16.77
C SER A 736 -30.88 -4.17 -17.49
N LEU A 737 -31.22 -4.79 -18.61
CA LEU A 737 -32.42 -4.50 -19.40
C LEU A 737 -33.71 -4.85 -18.62
N SER A 738 -33.73 -5.97 -17.90
CA SER A 738 -34.87 -6.36 -17.06
C SER A 738 -35.13 -5.36 -15.93
N ILE A 739 -34.07 -4.78 -15.33
CA ILE A 739 -34.17 -3.70 -14.34
C ILE A 739 -34.70 -2.43 -15.00
N ALA A 740 -34.22 -2.09 -16.21
CA ALA A 740 -34.68 -0.94 -16.99
C ALA A 740 -36.18 -1.03 -17.30
N ILE A 741 -36.66 -2.16 -17.83
CA ILE A 741 -38.09 -2.37 -18.14
C ILE A 741 -38.97 -2.22 -16.89
N ARG A 742 -38.51 -2.68 -15.72
CA ARG A 742 -39.24 -2.57 -14.44
C ARG A 742 -39.21 -1.18 -13.81
N CYS A 743 -38.30 -0.29 -14.23
CA CYS A 743 -38.08 1.00 -13.58
C CYS A 743 -38.36 2.23 -14.47
N LEU A 744 -38.20 2.12 -15.78
CA LEU A 744 -38.23 3.27 -16.67
C LEU A 744 -39.64 3.83 -16.84
N LYS A 745 -39.71 5.15 -16.92
CA LYS A 745 -40.91 5.89 -17.27
C LYS A 745 -41.25 5.69 -18.74
N LEU A 746 -42.51 5.44 -19.07
CA LEU A 746 -43.02 5.50 -20.44
C LEU A 746 -42.99 6.97 -20.92
N ALA A 747 -41.90 7.37 -21.56
CA ALA A 747 -41.68 8.73 -22.07
C ALA A 747 -40.58 8.76 -23.13
N ASP A 748 -40.68 9.70 -24.08
CA ASP A 748 -39.67 9.91 -25.12
C ASP A 748 -38.27 10.25 -24.58
N ARG A 749 -38.23 10.93 -23.42
CA ARG A 749 -36.97 11.30 -22.74
C ARG A 749 -36.28 10.12 -22.07
N SER A 750 -36.99 9.00 -21.86
CA SER A 750 -36.46 7.86 -21.14
C SER A 750 -35.46 7.07 -21.97
N PHE A 751 -34.36 6.65 -21.36
CA PHE A 751 -33.30 5.92 -22.05
C PHE A 751 -32.65 4.80 -21.22
N PHE A 752 -32.10 3.83 -21.93
CA PHE A 752 -31.25 2.77 -21.39
C PHE A 752 -29.89 2.82 -22.08
N LEU A 753 -28.81 2.70 -21.31
CA LEU A 753 -27.45 2.68 -21.83
C LEU A 753 -26.67 1.54 -21.20
N CYS A 754 -26.33 0.51 -21.98
CA CYS A 754 -25.63 -0.67 -21.47
C CYS A 754 -24.32 -0.93 -22.21
N LYS A 755 -23.26 -1.24 -21.48
CA LYS A 755 -22.04 -1.82 -22.03
C LYS A 755 -22.25 -3.28 -22.46
N LEU A 756 -21.54 -3.69 -23.50
CA LEU A 756 -21.40 -5.08 -23.94
C LEU A 756 -19.99 -5.30 -24.53
N TRP A 757 -19.57 -6.55 -24.64
CA TRP A 757 -18.45 -6.95 -25.49
C TRP A 757 -18.97 -7.59 -26.78
N GLN A 758 -18.33 -7.24 -27.90
CA GLN A 758 -18.66 -7.71 -29.24
C GLN A 758 -18.56 -9.23 -29.34
N GLY A 759 -19.59 -9.86 -29.91
CA GLY A 759 -19.69 -11.31 -30.09
C GLY A 759 -21.00 -11.73 -30.75
N VAL A 760 -21.30 -13.03 -30.74
CA VAL A 760 -22.41 -13.63 -31.51
C VAL A 760 -23.80 -13.25 -30.97
N GLU A 761 -24.01 -13.27 -29.65
CA GLU A 761 -25.30 -13.01 -29.00
C GLU A 761 -25.64 -11.51 -28.89
N GLN A 762 -24.74 -10.62 -29.31
CA GLN A 762 -24.97 -9.18 -29.27
C GLN A 762 -26.22 -8.74 -30.06
N TRP A 763 -26.56 -9.49 -31.11
CA TRP A 763 -27.72 -9.20 -31.96
C TRP A 763 -29.03 -9.66 -31.33
N HIS A 764 -29.01 -10.81 -30.63
CA HIS A 764 -30.15 -11.27 -29.84
C HIS A 764 -30.50 -10.24 -28.75
N PHE A 765 -29.49 -9.74 -28.03
CA PHE A 765 -29.66 -8.65 -27.06
C PHE A 765 -30.13 -7.33 -27.71
N ALA A 766 -29.59 -6.98 -28.90
CA ALA A 766 -30.05 -5.79 -29.64
C ALA A 766 -31.53 -5.88 -30.04
N ASP A 767 -31.99 -7.06 -30.47
CA ASP A 767 -33.37 -7.27 -30.89
C ASP A 767 -34.35 -7.27 -29.72
N GLU A 768 -33.95 -7.75 -28.54
CA GLU A 768 -34.72 -7.57 -27.31
C GLU A 768 -34.88 -6.09 -26.97
N ILE A 769 -33.80 -5.31 -27.01
CA ILE A 769 -33.88 -3.86 -26.77
C ILE A 769 -34.85 -3.17 -27.76
N LYS A 770 -34.86 -3.55 -29.05
CA LYS A 770 -35.79 -2.97 -30.04
C LYS A 770 -37.26 -3.29 -29.75
N ARG A 771 -37.57 -4.36 -29.00
CA ARG A 771 -38.94 -4.67 -28.56
C ARG A 771 -39.46 -3.64 -27.56
N HIS A 772 -38.60 -3.12 -26.69
CA HIS A 772 -38.95 -2.22 -25.58
C HIS A 772 -38.68 -0.72 -25.81
N PHE A 773 -37.98 -0.36 -26.90
CA PHE A 773 -37.59 1.04 -27.18
C PHE A 773 -37.94 1.47 -28.61
N GLY A 774 -38.26 2.75 -28.79
CA GLY A 774 -38.57 3.36 -30.09
C GLY A 774 -37.34 3.72 -30.92
N ASN A 775 -36.21 4.02 -30.27
CA ASN A 775 -34.94 4.30 -30.92
C ASN A 775 -33.82 3.45 -30.34
N PHE A 776 -32.98 2.85 -31.19
CA PHE A 776 -31.85 2.03 -30.78
C PHE A 776 -30.60 2.36 -31.62
N LYS A 777 -29.45 2.49 -30.96
CA LYS A 777 -28.14 2.69 -31.59
C LYS A 777 -27.06 1.94 -30.82
N ILE A 778 -26.20 1.23 -31.56
CA ILE A 778 -24.91 0.78 -31.04
C ILE A 778 -23.92 1.94 -31.21
N VAL A 779 -23.23 2.29 -30.14
CA VAL A 779 -22.30 3.41 -30.02
C VAL A 779 -20.94 2.89 -29.57
N LYS A 780 -19.88 3.35 -30.23
CA LYS A 780 -18.52 3.21 -29.74
C LYS A 780 -17.97 4.63 -29.50
N PRO A 781 -17.86 5.09 -28.23
CA PRO A 781 -17.24 6.38 -27.95
C PRO A 781 -15.75 6.31 -28.30
N THR A 782 -15.14 7.46 -28.56
CA THR A 782 -13.69 7.57 -28.84
C THR A 782 -12.88 7.21 -27.60
N ALA A 783 -13.46 7.41 -26.40
CA ALA A 783 -12.95 6.93 -25.12
C ALA A 783 -12.90 5.39 -24.96
N SER A 784 -13.55 4.63 -25.84
CA SER A 784 -13.37 3.19 -25.99
C SER A 784 -12.36 2.90 -27.10
N ARG A 785 -11.29 2.17 -26.78
CA ARG A 785 -10.21 1.89 -27.74
C ARG A 785 -10.75 1.19 -29.00
N LYS A 786 -10.18 1.50 -30.17
CA LYS A 786 -10.62 0.96 -31.46
C LYS A 786 -10.61 -0.57 -31.47
N GLU A 787 -9.55 -1.16 -30.92
CA GLU A 787 -9.32 -2.60 -30.79
C GLU A 787 -10.06 -3.26 -29.61
N SER A 788 -10.75 -2.50 -28.75
CA SER A 788 -11.56 -3.09 -27.69
C SER A 788 -12.80 -3.76 -28.27
N ALA A 789 -13.22 -4.90 -27.71
CA ALA A 789 -14.53 -5.48 -28.02
C ALA A 789 -15.70 -4.63 -27.45
N GLU A 790 -15.41 -3.63 -26.61
CA GLU A 790 -16.42 -2.82 -25.93
C GLU A 790 -17.31 -2.00 -26.89
N LEU A 791 -18.62 -2.12 -26.69
CA LEU A 791 -19.70 -1.43 -27.40
C LEU A 791 -20.73 -0.95 -26.38
N TYR A 792 -21.41 0.16 -26.68
CA TYR A 792 -22.48 0.71 -25.85
C TYR A 792 -23.81 0.70 -26.59
N PHE A 793 -24.83 0.12 -25.96
CA PHE A 793 -26.16 -0.08 -26.48
C PHE A 793 -27.04 1.04 -25.94
N LEU A 794 -27.28 2.08 -26.75
CA LEU A 794 -28.10 3.23 -26.40
C LEU A 794 -29.52 3.03 -26.96
N ALA A 795 -30.49 2.92 -26.06
CA ALA A 795 -31.90 2.80 -26.39
C ALA A 795 -32.67 4.01 -25.82
N ARG A 796 -33.60 4.59 -26.58
CA ARG A 796 -34.40 5.77 -26.18
C ARG A 796 -35.87 5.57 -26.55
N GLN A 797 -36.74 6.39 -25.97
CA GLN A 797 -38.19 6.30 -26.15
C GLN A 797 -38.69 4.93 -25.65
N PHE A 798 -38.57 4.71 -24.34
CA PHE A 798 -39.06 3.49 -23.71
C PHE A 798 -40.59 3.38 -23.87
N LYS A 799 -41.05 2.27 -24.44
CA LYS A 799 -42.46 2.07 -24.86
C LYS A 799 -43.16 0.90 -24.13
N GLY A 800 -42.48 0.26 -23.17
CA GLY A 800 -42.95 -0.92 -22.45
C GLY A 800 -42.15 -2.15 -22.82
#